data_AF-A0A9W8BCG3-F1
#
_entry.id   AF-A0A9W8BCG3-F1
#
_cell.length_a   1.000
_cell.length_b   1.000
_cell.length_c   1.000
_cell.angle_alpha   90.00
_cell.angle_beta   90.00
_cell.angle_gamma   90.00
#
_symmetry.space_group_name_H-M   'P 1'
#
loop_
_entity.id
_entity.type
_entity.pdbx_description
1 polymer ?
#
loop_
_entity_poly.entity_id
_entity_poly.type
_entity_poly.pdbx_seq_one_letter_code
_entity_poly.pdbx_strand_id
1 'polypeptide(L)'
;MAEYLDQKKIEQLLRSNVPDIDEVIVEYVQGYLTDAAASIAMTGERDSSEDPVEDLIKPMLEDAARDELKVASLCEEFSRMLTEVEQQANPQKRSAISKLAAPVNMAAQLAQIDKAAKAAQSGTTDLAHAKGRSVASQVDVKKLRKAEARIAAKIEKRGVRSRYEASKLINENPMDDDDLLMRVNPILDYTLTRDKIKDVKLEGFDISYAGKRILTNSNLHLVFGRRYGLIGRNGIGKSTLLRNIAHRELAVPTYISILFVEQEMVGDDTSAIRSVLKADIFREQLLRDEAAINEELKKLEAPAPLDERGEVMSKHEIDAKKNEMGDRLNGVMTKLTEIESDKAESKAGEILNGLGFSSTDFQKPTRSFSGGWRMRLSLARALFCRPDLLLLDEPTNMLDIPAVVWLERYMKTWPSTLLVVSHDREFLDEVATDIVHQHSEQLDQYRGNFQSFWSTREERRKNQMREYESQMQYRAHLQEFIDRWRYNANRAAQAQMKIKILEKLPELEKPEDDKVVTFSFPDPESISPPVLYMVDLAFSYSEERKILESVNIDMQMDARVAIVGPNGAGKTTLLKLLIGKLEPTAGQVHRHGRLRVAYFSQHHVDQLDLKLTAVGHLKKMYPGNTDEEYRRHLGCFGLSGMTGLQEISTLSGGQKSRVTFAGLAVQQPHFLVLDEPTNHLDMESMDALTNALKLFKGGVVLVSHDERFIDSVCTEMWVCADKKVTRFAGEGIKDYKKMICPLEDQ
;
A
#
# COMPACT_ATOMS: atom_id res chain seq x y z
N MET A 1 42.21 17.40 23.81
CA MET A 1 41.94 16.72 22.53
C MET A 1 43.08 15.74 22.35
N ALA A 2 42.90 14.49 22.77
CA ALA A 2 43.93 13.47 22.59
C ALA A 2 44.08 13.21 21.08
N GLU A 3 45.30 13.21 20.55
CA GLU A 3 45.57 12.85 19.15
C GLU A 3 45.19 11.38 18.94
N TYR A 4 44.12 11.13 18.19
CA TYR A 4 43.64 9.77 17.88
C TYR A 4 44.58 9.03 16.89
N LEU A 5 45.44 9.75 16.17
CA LEU A 5 46.57 9.21 15.41
C LEU A 5 47.83 10.05 15.66
N ASP A 6 48.98 9.39 15.77
CA ASP A 6 50.29 10.02 15.90
C ASP A 6 50.74 10.62 14.54
N GLN A 7 50.71 11.95 14.43
CA GLN A 7 51.06 12.68 13.21
C GLN A 7 52.51 12.40 12.76
N LYS A 8 53.43 12.21 13.71
CA LYS A 8 54.84 11.91 13.39
C LYS A 8 54.99 10.53 12.75
N LYS A 9 54.13 9.58 13.13
CA LYS A 9 54.11 8.24 12.55
C LYS A 9 53.61 8.26 11.10
N ILE A 10 52.59 9.07 10.80
CA ILE A 10 52.09 9.28 9.42
C ILE A 10 53.19 9.93 8.56
N GLU A 11 53.89 10.95 9.09
CA GLU A 11 55.00 11.60 8.37
C GLU A 11 56.13 10.62 8.03
N GLN A 12 56.54 9.81 9.01
CA GLN A 12 57.62 8.84 8.82
C GLN A 12 57.25 7.80 7.77
N LEU A 13 56.01 7.31 7.76
CA LEU A 13 55.52 6.34 6.76
C LEU A 13 55.46 6.93 5.35
N LEU A 14 55.03 8.18 5.21
CA LEU A 14 55.03 8.88 3.92
C LEU A 14 56.45 9.07 3.40
N ARG A 15 57.36 9.61 4.21
CA ARG A 15 58.75 9.89 3.80
C ARG A 15 59.60 8.64 3.61
N SER A 16 59.29 7.52 4.28
CA SER A 16 60.02 6.25 4.09
C SER A 16 59.68 5.57 2.77
N ASN A 17 58.44 5.73 2.31
CA ASN A 17 57.93 5.06 1.10
C ASN A 17 58.00 5.97 -0.13
N VAL A 18 57.87 7.29 0.05
CA VAL A 18 57.99 8.32 -0.99
C VAL A 18 58.98 9.40 -0.53
N PRO A 19 60.28 9.25 -0.83
CA PRO A 19 61.33 10.14 -0.30
C PRO A 19 61.31 11.56 -0.86
N ASP A 20 60.70 11.79 -2.04
CA ASP A 20 60.63 13.10 -2.73
C ASP A 20 59.23 13.75 -2.66
N ILE A 21 58.40 13.38 -1.68
CA ILE A 21 57.04 13.92 -1.55
C ILE A 21 57.04 15.39 -1.12
N ASP A 22 56.18 16.21 -1.74
CA ASP A 22 56.04 17.63 -1.42
C ASP A 22 55.49 17.82 0.01
N GLU A 23 56.02 18.79 0.74
CA GLU A 23 55.68 19.05 2.14
C GLU A 23 54.20 19.43 2.30
N VAL A 24 53.63 20.09 1.29
CA VAL A 24 52.20 20.46 1.24
C VAL A 24 51.31 19.21 1.18
N ILE A 25 51.72 18.18 0.44
CA ILE A 25 50.95 16.92 0.33
C ILE A 25 51.00 16.16 1.65
N VAL A 26 52.15 16.17 2.32
CA VAL A 26 52.32 15.54 3.64
C VAL A 26 51.43 16.19 4.69
N GLU A 27 51.41 17.52 4.78
CA GLU A 27 50.54 18.24 5.72
C GLU A 27 49.06 18.00 5.42
N TYR A 28 48.67 17.97 4.14
CA TYR A 28 47.28 17.72 3.74
C TYR A 28 46.81 16.30 4.10
N VAL A 29 47.60 15.27 3.80
CA VAL A 29 47.27 13.88 4.13
C VAL A 29 47.21 13.67 5.63
N GLN A 30 48.11 14.29 6.40
CA GLN A 30 48.07 14.25 7.87
C GLN A 30 46.82 14.90 8.44
N GLY A 31 46.48 16.11 7.98
CA GLY A 31 45.29 16.84 8.43
C GLY A 31 44.01 16.06 8.13
N TYR A 32 43.91 15.49 6.93
CA TYR A 32 42.72 14.75 6.52
C TYR A 32 42.55 13.43 7.27
N LEU A 33 43.62 12.64 7.46
CA LEU A 33 43.57 11.39 8.22
C LEU A 33 43.26 11.62 9.70
N THR A 34 43.76 12.69 10.29
CA THR A 34 43.48 13.03 11.69
C THR A 34 42.04 13.51 11.90
N ASP A 35 41.49 14.28 10.95
CA ASP A 35 40.09 14.70 10.98
C ASP A 35 39.14 13.51 10.75
N ALA A 36 39.45 12.65 9.78
CA ALA A 36 38.70 11.43 9.53
C ALA A 36 38.68 10.51 10.76
N ALA A 37 39.82 10.35 11.45
CA ALA A 37 39.88 9.56 12.68
C ALA A 37 39.11 10.19 13.85
N ALA A 38 39.13 11.52 13.97
CA ALA A 38 38.34 12.23 14.97
C ALA A 38 36.83 12.07 14.70
N SER A 39 36.41 12.13 13.44
CA SER A 39 35.02 11.88 13.02
C SER A 39 34.58 10.46 13.36
N ILE A 40 35.39 9.44 13.03
CA ILE A 40 35.11 8.03 13.34
C ILE A 40 35.05 7.80 14.85
N ALA A 41 35.94 8.42 15.63
CA ALA A 41 35.92 8.32 17.09
C ALA A 41 34.67 8.95 17.73
N MET A 42 34.09 9.98 17.12
CA MET A 42 32.87 10.63 17.61
C MET A 42 31.58 9.91 17.19
N THR A 43 31.55 9.38 15.97
CA THR A 43 30.34 8.78 15.37
C THR A 43 30.25 7.27 15.61
N GLY A 44 31.38 6.60 15.81
CA GLY A 44 31.45 5.16 16.06
C GLY A 44 31.18 4.28 14.84
N GLU A 45 31.03 4.88 13.65
CA GLU A 45 30.84 4.20 12.36
C GLU A 45 31.65 4.91 11.27
N ARG A 46 32.27 4.14 10.38
CA ARG A 46 32.88 4.65 9.15
C ARG A 46 31.81 4.74 8.06
N ASP A 47 31.64 5.90 7.43
CA ASP A 47 30.69 6.06 6.32
C ASP A 47 31.06 5.09 5.18
N SER A 48 30.13 4.21 4.80
CA SER A 48 30.40 3.12 3.86
C SER A 48 30.43 3.54 2.38
N SER A 49 30.09 4.80 2.10
CA SER A 49 29.98 5.34 0.74
C SER A 49 31.26 5.98 0.21
N GLU A 50 32.21 6.32 1.09
CA GLU A 50 33.46 7.00 0.72
C GLU A 50 34.59 6.39 1.54
N ASP A 51 35.53 5.68 0.89
CA ASP A 51 36.75 5.29 1.59
C ASP A 51 37.75 6.45 1.44
N PRO A 52 37.98 7.27 2.48
CA PRO A 52 38.77 8.49 2.38
C PRO A 52 40.20 8.24 1.88
N VAL A 53 40.70 7.02 2.04
CA VAL A 53 42.05 6.64 1.61
C VAL A 53 42.07 6.26 0.12
N GLU A 54 41.08 5.50 -0.36
CA GLU A 54 41.04 5.08 -1.78
C GLU A 54 40.57 6.19 -2.71
N ASP A 55 39.62 7.03 -2.30
CA ASP A 55 38.99 8.00 -3.19
C ASP A 55 39.81 9.30 -3.33
N LEU A 56 40.53 9.71 -2.29
CA LEU A 56 41.21 11.02 -2.24
C LEU A 56 42.73 10.93 -2.08
N ILE A 57 43.22 10.09 -1.16
CA ILE A 57 44.65 10.00 -0.83
C ILE A 57 45.41 9.20 -1.90
N LYS A 58 44.84 8.09 -2.36
CA LYS A 58 45.47 7.21 -3.36
C LYS A 58 45.78 7.92 -4.69
N PRO A 59 44.87 8.70 -5.32
CA PRO A 59 45.19 9.45 -6.54
C PRO A 59 46.30 10.50 -6.33
N MET A 60 46.31 11.17 -5.18
CA MET A 60 47.34 12.17 -4.84
C MET A 60 48.73 11.52 -4.64
N LEU A 61 48.77 10.34 -4.03
CA LEU A 61 50.00 9.58 -3.84
C LEU A 61 50.49 8.90 -5.14
N GLU A 62 49.58 8.48 -6.02
CA GLU A 62 49.92 7.95 -7.35
C GLU A 62 50.52 9.02 -8.27
N ASP A 63 50.06 10.27 -8.17
CA ASP A 63 50.64 11.38 -8.94
C ASP A 63 52.02 11.80 -8.40
N ALA A 64 52.24 11.67 -7.08
CA ALA A 64 53.49 11.99 -6.42
C ALA A 64 54.55 10.87 -6.49
N ALA A 65 54.15 9.60 -6.58
CA ALA A 65 55.06 8.45 -6.52
C ALA A 65 55.00 7.59 -7.79
N ARG A 66 56.17 7.31 -8.39
CA ARG A 66 56.27 6.49 -9.63
C ARG A 66 56.09 4.97 -9.43
N ASP A 67 55.82 4.51 -8.22
CA ASP A 67 55.85 3.09 -7.83
C ASP A 67 54.50 2.66 -7.22
N GLU A 68 53.56 2.23 -8.08
CA GLU A 68 52.17 1.91 -7.73
C GLU A 68 52.03 0.88 -6.59
N LEU A 69 52.97 -0.06 -6.49
CA LEU A 69 52.94 -1.10 -5.47
C LEU A 69 53.19 -0.55 -4.07
N LYS A 70 54.04 0.48 -3.93
CA LYS A 70 54.32 1.11 -2.64
C LYS A 70 53.19 2.01 -2.18
N VAL A 71 52.54 2.69 -3.13
CA VAL A 71 51.35 3.52 -2.86
C VAL A 71 50.20 2.64 -2.38
N ALA A 72 49.98 1.48 -3.01
CA ALA A 72 48.97 0.52 -2.57
C ALA A 72 49.24 0.01 -1.15
N SER A 73 50.49 -0.34 -0.81
CA SER A 73 50.82 -0.77 0.56
C SER A 73 50.66 0.34 1.60
N LEU A 74 50.96 1.58 1.25
CA LEU A 74 50.75 2.75 2.12
C LEU A 74 49.26 2.98 2.39
N CYS A 75 48.42 2.91 1.35
CA CYS A 75 46.98 3.07 1.47
C CYS A 75 46.37 1.96 2.35
N GLU A 76 46.84 0.72 2.20
CA GLU A 76 46.42 -0.40 3.05
C GLU A 76 46.79 -0.16 4.52
N GLU A 77 47.97 0.40 4.78
CA GLU A 77 48.43 0.74 6.14
C GLU A 77 47.62 1.89 6.76
N PHE A 78 47.26 2.93 5.99
CA PHE A 78 46.36 4.00 6.44
C PHE A 78 44.94 3.51 6.73
N SER A 79 44.38 2.67 5.86
CA SER A 79 43.06 2.06 6.08
C SER A 79 43.04 1.17 7.32
N ARG A 80 44.15 0.45 7.58
CA ARG A 80 44.29 -0.34 8.80
C ARG A 80 44.32 0.54 10.05
N MET A 81 45.06 1.65 10.05
CA MET A 81 45.10 2.57 11.19
C MET A 81 43.72 3.17 11.50
N LEU A 82 42.93 3.55 10.48
CA LEU A 82 41.55 4.04 10.69
C LEU A 82 40.61 2.93 11.22
N THR A 83 40.79 1.69 10.75
CA THR A 83 40.03 0.54 11.24
C THR A 83 40.35 0.23 12.72
N GLU A 84 41.59 0.41 13.15
CA GLU A 84 41.99 0.26 14.55
C GLU A 84 41.33 1.31 15.44
N VAL A 85 41.17 2.55 14.97
CA VAL A 85 40.42 3.62 15.67
C VAL A 85 38.93 3.29 15.76
N GLU A 86 38.31 2.79 14.68
CA GLU A 86 36.92 2.34 14.68
C GLU A 86 36.68 1.20 15.68
N GLN A 87 37.60 0.22 15.74
CA GLN A 87 37.52 -0.89 16.69
C GLN A 87 37.69 -0.47 18.15
N GLN A 88 38.46 0.59 18.42
CA GLN A 88 38.58 1.17 19.75
C GLN A 88 37.32 1.94 20.16
N ALA A 89 36.68 2.64 19.21
CA ALA A 89 35.43 3.35 19.44
C ALA A 89 34.25 2.41 19.70
N ASN A 90 34.25 1.20 19.10
CA ASN A 90 33.11 0.28 19.20
C ASN A 90 33.50 -1.19 19.50
N PRO A 91 33.73 -1.56 20.77
CA PRO A 91 34.24 -2.88 21.17
C PRO A 91 33.27 -4.06 20.93
N GLN A 92 32.00 -3.80 20.61
CA GLN A 92 30.98 -4.84 20.36
C GLN A 92 31.06 -5.49 18.96
N LYS A 93 31.77 -4.89 17.98
CA LYS A 93 31.85 -5.41 16.59
C LYS A 93 32.90 -6.50 16.35
N ARG A 94 33.64 -6.97 17.38
CA ARG A 94 34.72 -7.98 17.24
C ARG A 94 34.32 -9.33 16.62
N SER A 95 33.04 -9.61 16.40
CA SER A 95 32.56 -10.91 15.88
C SER A 95 31.55 -10.83 14.72
N ALA A 96 31.30 -9.67 14.11
CA ALA A 96 30.31 -9.55 13.05
C ALA A 96 30.96 -9.49 11.66
N ILE A 97 30.76 -10.54 10.87
CA ILE A 97 31.06 -10.64 9.43
C ILE A 97 30.41 -9.45 8.70
N SER A 98 31.18 -8.77 7.84
CA SER A 98 30.77 -7.55 7.13
C SER A 98 29.51 -7.76 6.27
N LYS A 99 28.51 -6.89 6.48
CA LYS A 99 27.32 -6.76 5.61
C LYS A 99 27.74 -6.30 4.21
N LEU A 100 27.27 -6.99 3.18
CA LEU A 100 27.46 -6.61 1.77
C LEU A 100 26.41 -5.55 1.37
N ALA A 101 26.86 -4.42 0.83
CA ALA A 101 26.06 -3.24 0.49
C ALA A 101 25.35 -3.30 -0.88
N ALA A 102 25.11 -4.51 -1.42
CA ALA A 102 24.36 -4.67 -2.66
C ALA A 102 23.52 -5.96 -2.63
N PRO A 103 22.26 -5.94 -3.13
CA PRO A 103 21.47 -7.15 -3.25
C PRO A 103 22.07 -8.03 -4.36
N VAL A 104 22.65 -9.16 -3.95
CA VAL A 104 23.03 -10.23 -4.87
C VAL A 104 21.74 -10.89 -5.35
N ASN A 105 21.46 -10.79 -6.65
CA ASN A 105 20.32 -11.45 -7.28
C ASN A 105 20.55 -12.98 -7.27
N MET A 106 20.10 -13.64 -6.19
CA MET A 106 20.26 -15.08 -5.95
C MET A 106 19.64 -15.93 -7.08
N ALA A 107 18.71 -15.40 -7.88
CA ALA A 107 18.15 -16.08 -9.04
C ALA A 107 19.20 -16.34 -10.14
N ALA A 108 20.17 -15.44 -10.31
CA ALA A 108 21.25 -15.64 -11.28
C ALA A 108 22.25 -16.72 -10.81
N GLN A 109 22.49 -16.82 -9.50
CA GLN A 109 23.31 -17.88 -8.91
C GLN A 109 22.57 -19.22 -8.88
N LEU A 110 21.27 -19.25 -8.56
CA LEU A 110 20.45 -20.46 -8.61
C LEU A 110 20.29 -21.00 -10.03
N ALA A 111 20.16 -20.14 -11.05
CA ALA A 111 20.16 -20.57 -12.45
C ALA A 111 21.52 -21.12 -12.92
N GLN A 112 22.63 -20.65 -12.34
CA GLN A 112 23.97 -21.21 -12.57
C GLN A 112 24.15 -22.55 -11.83
N ILE A 113 23.62 -22.68 -10.62
CA ILE A 113 23.65 -23.92 -9.83
C ILE A 113 22.75 -24.99 -10.48
N ASP A 114 21.59 -24.62 -11.02
CA ASP A 114 20.71 -25.55 -11.76
C ASP A 114 21.31 -26.00 -13.09
N LYS A 115 22.05 -25.12 -13.78
CA LYS A 115 22.82 -25.53 -14.97
C LYS A 115 23.99 -26.43 -14.61
N ALA A 116 24.67 -26.19 -13.50
CA ALA A 116 25.74 -27.03 -13.00
C ALA A 116 25.21 -28.40 -12.49
N ALA A 117 24.04 -28.41 -11.86
CA ALA A 117 23.37 -29.62 -11.37
C ALA A 117 22.81 -30.47 -12.54
N LYS A 118 22.24 -29.84 -13.58
CA LYS A 118 21.82 -30.54 -14.80
C LYS A 118 23.00 -31.08 -15.61
N ALA A 119 24.16 -30.43 -15.56
CA ALA A 119 25.40 -30.95 -16.17
C ALA A 119 26.02 -32.10 -15.35
N ALA A 120 25.79 -32.15 -14.04
CA ALA A 120 26.28 -33.21 -13.16
C ALA A 120 25.38 -34.47 -13.13
N GLN A 121 24.11 -34.36 -13.54
CA GLN A 121 23.17 -35.48 -13.60
C GLN A 121 23.18 -36.27 -14.92
N SER A 122 23.88 -35.78 -15.97
CA SER A 122 24.00 -36.51 -17.23
C SER A 122 25.26 -37.38 -17.29
N GLY A 123 25.20 -38.53 -16.63
CA GLY A 123 26.11 -39.67 -16.82
C GLY A 123 25.71 -40.76 -15.83
N THR A 124 24.95 -41.78 -16.21
CA THR A 124 25.23 -42.84 -17.20
C THR A 124 23.89 -43.39 -17.76
N THR A 125 23.77 -43.96 -18.97
CA THR A 125 24.11 -45.36 -19.32
C THR A 125 24.17 -45.60 -20.84
N ASP A 126 25.03 -46.55 -21.22
CA ASP A 126 25.47 -46.97 -22.56
C ASP A 126 24.39 -47.49 -23.54
N LEU A 127 24.66 -47.27 -24.85
CA LEU A 127 24.28 -48.18 -25.94
C LEU A 127 25.41 -48.19 -26.99
N ALA A 128 25.90 -49.39 -27.28
CA ALA A 128 27.12 -49.70 -28.02
C ALA A 128 27.03 -49.47 -29.55
N HIS A 129 28.14 -49.04 -30.18
CA HIS A 129 28.91 -49.83 -31.16
C HIS A 129 30.02 -49.03 -31.87
N ALA A 130 31.22 -49.65 -31.90
CA ALA A 130 32.24 -49.66 -32.94
C ALA A 130 33.10 -48.41 -33.27
N LYS A 131 34.40 -48.55 -32.97
CA LYS A 131 35.61 -47.96 -33.60
C LYS A 131 35.96 -46.49 -33.30
N GLY A 132 36.74 -46.30 -32.23
CA GLY A 132 38.08 -45.69 -32.27
C GLY A 132 38.26 -44.27 -32.80
N ARG A 133 38.06 -43.27 -31.92
CA ARG A 133 38.96 -42.10 -31.73
C ARG A 133 38.45 -41.25 -30.57
N SER A 134 39.20 -41.18 -29.47
CA SER A 134 38.92 -40.25 -28.38
C SER A 134 39.41 -38.85 -28.76
N VAL A 135 38.48 -37.91 -28.92
CA VAL A 135 38.78 -36.47 -28.95
C VAL A 135 38.32 -35.91 -27.61
N ALA A 136 39.26 -35.57 -26.74
CA ALA A 136 38.98 -34.85 -25.51
C ALA A 136 38.62 -33.40 -25.86
N SER A 137 37.39 -32.96 -25.61
CA SER A 137 37.02 -31.55 -25.72
C SER A 137 37.55 -30.80 -24.49
N GLN A 138 38.75 -30.23 -24.58
CA GLN A 138 39.19 -29.23 -23.62
C GLN A 138 38.46 -27.92 -23.91
N VAL A 139 37.50 -27.58 -23.04
CA VAL A 139 36.86 -26.26 -23.05
C VAL A 139 37.83 -25.27 -22.42
N ASP A 140 38.23 -24.29 -23.23
CA ASP A 140 39.22 -23.28 -22.92
C ASP A 140 38.66 -22.29 -21.88
N VAL A 141 39.02 -22.49 -20.61
CA VAL A 141 38.46 -21.79 -19.42
C VAL A 141 38.55 -20.26 -19.54
N LYS A 142 39.56 -19.76 -20.26
CA LYS A 142 39.73 -18.31 -20.53
C LYS A 142 38.64 -17.75 -21.44
N LYS A 143 38.15 -18.51 -22.42
CA LYS A 143 37.08 -18.06 -23.33
C LYS A 143 35.72 -18.04 -22.62
N LEU A 144 35.49 -19.00 -21.73
CA LEU A 144 34.27 -19.07 -20.92
C LEU A 144 34.17 -17.85 -19.98
N ARG A 145 35.24 -17.55 -19.23
CA ARG A 145 35.30 -16.38 -18.35
C ARG A 145 35.12 -15.05 -19.10
N LYS A 146 35.68 -14.94 -20.31
CA LYS A 146 35.51 -13.75 -21.16
C LYS A 146 34.07 -13.59 -21.66
N ALA A 147 33.37 -14.69 -21.90
CA ALA A 147 31.95 -14.67 -22.27
C ALA A 147 31.06 -14.30 -21.07
N GLU A 148 31.34 -14.85 -19.89
CA GLU A 148 30.64 -14.54 -18.63
C GLU A 148 30.82 -13.06 -18.24
N ALA A 149 32.05 -12.54 -18.30
CA ALA A 149 32.34 -11.13 -18.03
C ALA A 149 31.62 -10.18 -19.01
N ARG A 150 31.50 -10.56 -20.29
CA ARG A 150 30.73 -9.77 -21.28
C ARG A 150 29.23 -9.75 -21.00
N ILE A 151 28.67 -10.86 -20.52
CA ILE A 151 27.25 -10.95 -20.16
C ILE A 151 26.98 -10.14 -18.89
N ALA A 152 27.85 -10.24 -17.88
CA ALA A 152 27.77 -9.46 -16.65
C ALA A 152 27.83 -7.94 -16.93
N ALA A 153 28.81 -7.49 -17.74
CA ALA A 153 28.93 -6.08 -18.12
C ALA A 153 27.72 -5.56 -18.92
N LYS A 154 27.03 -6.43 -19.67
CA LYS A 154 25.81 -6.06 -20.43
C LYS A 154 24.59 -5.92 -19.52
N ILE A 155 24.50 -6.73 -18.47
CA ILE A 155 23.45 -6.64 -17.44
C ILE A 155 23.66 -5.40 -16.58
N GLU A 156 24.91 -5.12 -16.20
CA GLU A 156 25.29 -3.97 -15.39
C GLU A 156 24.99 -2.65 -16.12
N LYS A 157 25.33 -2.54 -17.42
CA LYS A 157 24.97 -1.38 -18.25
C LYS A 157 23.47 -1.16 -18.40
N ARG A 158 22.65 -2.23 -18.40
CA ARG A 158 21.17 -2.12 -18.39
C ARG A 158 20.65 -1.66 -17.03
N GLY A 159 21.23 -2.15 -15.93
CA GLY A 159 20.86 -1.75 -14.57
C GLY A 159 21.25 -0.31 -14.22
N VAL A 160 22.37 0.19 -14.77
CA VAL A 160 22.83 1.57 -14.56
C VAL A 160 21.95 2.58 -15.30
N ARG A 161 21.46 2.25 -16.52
CA ARG A 161 20.55 3.13 -17.27
C ARG A 161 19.20 3.31 -16.57
N SER A 162 18.68 2.25 -15.95
CA SER A 162 17.47 2.26 -15.11
C SER A 162 17.66 3.05 -13.80
N ARG A 163 18.85 2.94 -13.18
CA ARG A 163 19.18 3.66 -11.93
C ARG A 163 19.41 5.16 -12.12
N TYR A 164 20.00 5.56 -13.25
CA TYR A 164 20.27 6.97 -13.57
C TYR A 164 19.00 7.76 -13.94
N GLU A 165 17.95 7.07 -14.39
CA GLU A 165 16.61 7.64 -14.58
C GLU A 165 15.86 7.76 -13.24
N ALA A 166 16.04 6.79 -12.34
CA ALA A 166 15.40 6.79 -11.02
C ALA A 166 15.99 7.83 -10.03
N SER A 167 17.30 8.09 -10.07
CA SER A 167 17.96 9.05 -9.16
C SER A 167 17.66 10.52 -9.48
N LYS A 168 17.18 10.81 -10.70
CA LYS A 168 16.78 12.17 -11.10
C LYS A 168 15.45 12.62 -10.49
N LEU A 169 14.70 11.70 -9.86
CA LEU A 169 13.35 11.91 -9.32
C LEU A 169 13.31 12.39 -7.86
N ILE A 170 14.45 12.45 -7.16
CA ILE A 170 14.47 12.75 -5.71
C ILE A 170 14.51 14.26 -5.42
N ASN A 171 14.81 15.11 -6.41
CA ASN A 171 15.04 16.55 -6.21
C ASN A 171 14.12 17.47 -7.05
N GLU A 172 12.81 17.19 -7.13
CA GLU A 172 11.86 18.19 -7.65
C GLU A 172 10.70 18.38 -6.65
N ASN A 173 10.30 19.65 -6.47
CA ASN A 173 9.18 20.15 -5.66
C ASN A 173 7.88 19.32 -5.86
N PRO A 174 6.87 19.43 -4.96
CA PRO A 174 5.58 18.77 -5.18
C PRO A 174 5.03 19.17 -6.56
N MET A 175 5.07 18.23 -7.50
CA MET A 175 4.64 18.43 -8.89
C MET A 175 3.12 18.34 -8.99
N ASP A 176 2.54 19.01 -10.00
CA ASP A 176 1.13 18.83 -10.36
C ASP A 176 0.87 17.35 -10.72
N ASP A 177 -0.23 16.78 -10.20
CA ASP A 177 -0.61 15.36 -10.39
C ASP A 177 -0.65 14.94 -11.87
N ASP A 178 -1.00 15.88 -12.76
CA ASP A 178 -1.10 15.66 -14.20
C ASP A 178 0.29 15.45 -14.87
N ASP A 179 1.34 16.13 -14.38
CA ASP A 179 2.72 15.95 -14.88
C ASP A 179 3.30 14.60 -14.45
N LEU A 180 2.94 14.14 -13.24
CA LEU A 180 3.32 12.83 -12.74
C LEU A 180 2.63 11.71 -13.53
N LEU A 181 1.34 11.85 -13.83
CA LEU A 181 0.58 10.91 -14.66
C LEU A 181 1.16 10.78 -16.08
N MET A 182 1.61 11.90 -16.68
CA MET A 182 2.19 11.92 -18.02
C MET A 182 3.63 11.37 -18.05
N ARG A 183 4.41 11.54 -16.97
CA ARG A 183 5.72 10.90 -16.78
C ARG A 183 5.58 9.38 -16.57
N VAL A 184 4.58 8.95 -15.80
CA VAL A 184 4.31 7.52 -15.53
C VAL A 184 3.74 6.84 -16.76
N ASN A 185 2.83 7.48 -17.50
CA ASN A 185 2.23 6.94 -18.72
C ASN A 185 2.66 7.78 -19.93
N PRO A 186 3.88 7.56 -20.49
CA PRO A 186 4.30 8.28 -21.68
C PRO A 186 3.33 8.00 -22.84
N ILE A 187 3.13 9.00 -23.70
CA ILE A 187 2.33 8.88 -24.92
C ILE A 187 2.98 7.81 -25.81
N LEU A 188 2.47 6.60 -25.70
CA LEU A 188 2.82 5.52 -26.60
C LEU A 188 1.68 5.40 -27.60
N ASP A 189 2.03 5.52 -28.87
CA ASP A 189 1.10 5.37 -29.98
C ASP A 189 0.30 4.07 -29.77
N TYR A 190 -1.02 4.20 -29.63
CA TYR A 190 -1.94 3.09 -29.33
C TYR A 190 -1.86 1.97 -30.40
N THR A 191 -1.33 2.32 -31.57
CA THR A 191 -1.01 1.44 -32.69
C THR A 191 0.18 0.52 -32.43
N LEU A 192 1.17 0.94 -31.65
CA LEU A 192 2.40 0.17 -31.34
C LEU A 192 2.22 -0.82 -30.17
N THR A 193 1.10 -0.76 -29.46
CA THR A 193 0.84 -1.54 -28.24
C THR A 193 -0.17 -2.67 -28.43
N ARG A 194 -0.95 -2.68 -29.53
CA ARG A 194 -1.98 -3.71 -29.81
C ARG A 194 -1.45 -5.14 -29.83
N ASP A 195 -0.22 -5.37 -30.28
CA ASP A 195 0.38 -6.71 -30.41
C ASP A 195 1.26 -7.14 -29.22
N LYS A 196 1.37 -6.32 -28.17
CA LYS A 196 2.20 -6.64 -27.00
C LYS A 196 1.39 -7.34 -25.92
N ILE A 197 1.98 -8.35 -25.30
CA ILE A 197 1.39 -9.07 -24.16
C ILE A 197 1.27 -8.10 -22.99
N LYS A 198 0.06 -7.89 -22.48
CA LYS A 198 -0.24 -6.92 -21.40
C LYS A 198 -0.15 -7.52 -19.99
N ASP A 199 0.46 -8.69 -19.84
CA ASP A 199 0.64 -9.35 -18.54
C ASP A 199 1.79 -8.70 -17.76
N VAL A 200 1.58 -8.46 -16.46
CA VAL A 200 2.61 -7.96 -15.54
C VAL A 200 3.14 -9.12 -14.72
N LYS A 201 4.46 -9.38 -14.81
CA LYS A 201 5.14 -10.39 -14.01
C LYS A 201 6.26 -9.74 -13.23
N LEU A 202 6.11 -9.72 -11.91
CA LEU A 202 7.10 -9.24 -10.96
C LEU A 202 7.60 -10.46 -10.18
N GLU A 203 8.89 -10.75 -10.26
CA GLU A 203 9.50 -11.92 -9.63
C GLU A 203 10.60 -11.49 -8.66
N GLY A 204 10.62 -12.10 -7.48
CA GLY A 204 11.67 -11.96 -6.47
C GLY A 204 11.92 -10.52 -6.03
N PHE A 205 10.86 -9.72 -5.85
CA PHE A 205 11.01 -8.33 -5.42
C PHE A 205 10.88 -8.17 -3.90
N ASP A 206 11.64 -7.22 -3.38
CA ASP A 206 11.64 -6.83 -1.97
C ASP A 206 11.09 -5.42 -1.83
N ILE A 207 10.25 -5.19 -0.83
CA ILE A 207 9.77 -3.85 -0.48
C ILE A 207 10.08 -3.59 0.98
N SER A 208 10.72 -2.46 1.24
CA SER A 208 10.96 -1.96 2.59
C SER A 208 10.56 -0.50 2.68
N TYR A 209 9.96 -0.12 3.80
CA TYR A 209 9.54 1.26 4.05
C TYR A 209 9.95 1.65 5.47
N ALA A 210 10.64 2.78 5.63
CA ALA A 210 11.10 3.31 6.92
C ALA A 210 11.82 2.25 7.80
N GLY A 211 12.66 1.41 7.18
CA GLY A 211 13.41 0.35 7.87
C GLY A 211 12.62 -0.92 8.23
N LYS A 212 11.29 -0.95 7.99
CA LYS A 212 10.46 -2.15 8.14
C LYS A 212 10.38 -2.89 6.81
N ARG A 213 10.64 -4.20 6.83
CA ARG A 213 10.42 -5.08 5.67
C ARG A 213 8.93 -5.33 5.51
N ILE A 214 8.41 -5.05 4.32
CA ILE A 214 6.99 -5.22 3.95
C ILE A 214 6.82 -6.50 3.15
N LEU A 215 7.69 -6.71 2.17
CA LEU A 215 7.73 -7.91 1.34
C LEU A 215 9.17 -8.37 1.13
N THR A 216 9.36 -9.68 1.15
CA THR A 216 10.63 -10.36 0.90
C THR A 216 10.43 -11.45 -0.15
N ASN A 217 11.31 -11.45 -1.15
CA ASN A 217 11.36 -12.38 -2.28
C ASN A 217 9.98 -12.77 -2.83
N SER A 218 9.12 -11.76 -3.00
CA SER A 218 7.71 -11.97 -3.33
C SER A 218 7.51 -11.98 -4.84
N ASN A 219 6.51 -12.75 -5.28
CA ASN A 219 6.15 -12.87 -6.70
C ASN A 219 4.72 -12.37 -6.90
N LEU A 220 4.51 -11.56 -7.93
CA LEU A 220 3.21 -11.03 -8.31
C LEU A 220 3.02 -11.18 -9.82
N HIS A 221 2.04 -12.01 -10.20
CA HIS A 221 1.65 -12.24 -11.58
C HIS A 221 0.24 -11.70 -11.81
N LEU A 222 0.12 -10.66 -12.64
CA LEU A 222 -1.14 -10.08 -13.06
C LEU A 222 -1.35 -10.39 -14.55
N VAL A 223 -2.36 -11.18 -14.84
CA VAL A 223 -2.76 -11.54 -16.21
C VAL A 223 -3.78 -10.53 -16.71
N PHE A 224 -3.65 -10.12 -17.97
CA PHE A 224 -4.54 -9.14 -18.56
C PHE A 224 -6.01 -9.59 -18.55
N GLY A 225 -6.90 -8.67 -18.17
CA GLY A 225 -8.36 -8.90 -18.11
C GLY A 225 -8.84 -9.66 -16.87
N ARG A 226 -7.94 -9.95 -15.92
CA ARG A 226 -8.31 -10.53 -14.61
C ARG A 226 -8.51 -9.44 -13.55
N ARG A 227 -9.27 -9.80 -12.53
CA ARG A 227 -9.63 -8.92 -11.41
C ARG A 227 -9.07 -9.50 -10.11
N TYR A 228 -8.07 -8.82 -9.57
CA TYR A 228 -7.34 -9.24 -8.39
C TYR A 228 -7.83 -8.48 -7.15
N GLY A 229 -8.20 -9.22 -6.10
CA GLY A 229 -8.45 -8.66 -4.78
C GLY A 229 -7.23 -8.81 -3.88
N LEU A 230 -6.61 -7.71 -3.45
CA LEU A 230 -5.48 -7.71 -2.53
C LEU A 230 -5.98 -7.60 -1.08
N ILE A 231 -5.69 -8.63 -0.28
CA ILE A 231 -6.15 -8.76 1.10
C ILE A 231 -4.95 -8.90 2.03
N GLY A 232 -5.03 -8.27 3.20
CA GLY A 232 -4.03 -8.32 4.25
C GLY A 232 -4.42 -7.42 5.42
N ARG A 233 -3.78 -7.59 6.57
CA ARG A 233 -4.05 -6.76 7.76
C ARG A 233 -3.61 -5.30 7.52
N ASN A 234 -4.20 -4.39 8.28
CA ASN A 234 -3.85 -2.97 8.21
C ASN A 234 -2.41 -2.72 8.67
N GLY A 235 -1.66 -1.93 7.90
CA GLY A 235 -0.27 -1.58 8.20
C GLY A 235 0.78 -2.66 7.81
N ILE A 236 0.39 -3.66 7.02
CA ILE A 236 1.34 -4.60 6.38
C ILE A 236 1.99 -3.97 5.14
N GLY A 237 1.37 -2.95 4.53
CA GLY A 237 1.95 -2.20 3.39
C GLY A 237 1.24 -2.41 2.05
N LYS A 238 -0.07 -2.73 2.05
CA LYS A 238 -0.91 -2.86 0.85
C LYS A 238 -0.84 -1.61 -0.04
N SER A 239 -1.10 -0.43 0.55
CA SER A 239 -1.02 0.86 -0.16
C SER A 239 0.39 1.15 -0.66
N THR A 240 1.43 0.77 0.11
CA THR A 240 2.83 0.92 -0.31
C THR A 240 3.14 0.04 -1.52
N LEU A 241 2.64 -1.19 -1.57
CA LEU A 241 2.76 -2.04 -2.76
C LEU A 241 2.10 -1.38 -3.98
N LEU A 242 0.88 -0.85 -3.83
CA LEU A 242 0.20 -0.15 -4.93
C LEU A 242 0.95 1.09 -5.41
N ARG A 243 1.46 1.93 -4.49
CA ARG A 243 2.31 3.08 -4.83
C ARG A 243 3.55 2.68 -5.61
N ASN A 244 4.25 1.65 -5.17
CA ASN A 244 5.49 1.22 -5.83
C ASN A 244 5.22 0.65 -7.23
N ILE A 245 4.04 0.05 -7.46
CA ILE A 245 3.57 -0.34 -8.79
C ILE A 245 3.23 0.91 -9.62
N ALA A 246 2.49 1.86 -9.05
CA ALA A 246 2.06 3.09 -9.71
C ALA A 246 3.24 3.97 -10.15
N HIS A 247 4.23 4.16 -9.28
CA HIS A 247 5.46 4.90 -9.57
C HIS A 247 6.46 4.12 -10.43
N ARG A 248 6.15 2.87 -10.82
CA ARG A 248 7.03 1.98 -11.60
C ARG A 248 8.40 1.77 -10.95
N GLU A 249 8.47 1.82 -9.62
CA GLU A 249 9.66 1.37 -8.87
C GLU A 249 9.85 -0.14 -9.03
N LEU A 250 8.72 -0.87 -9.13
CA LEU A 250 8.70 -2.25 -9.58
C LEU A 250 8.70 -2.28 -11.11
N ALA A 251 9.39 -3.28 -11.67
CA ALA A 251 9.63 -3.39 -13.12
C ALA A 251 8.36 -3.73 -13.92
N VAL A 252 7.46 -2.75 -14.06
CA VAL A 252 6.26 -2.85 -14.89
C VAL A 252 6.59 -2.37 -16.32
N PRO A 253 6.18 -3.10 -17.38
CA PRO A 253 6.42 -2.69 -18.75
C PRO A 253 5.84 -1.30 -19.08
N THR A 254 6.62 -0.47 -19.79
CA THR A 254 6.27 0.94 -20.03
C THR A 254 5.05 1.17 -20.93
N TYR A 255 4.68 0.16 -21.73
CA TYR A 255 3.53 0.18 -22.62
C TYR A 255 2.20 -0.17 -21.94
N ILE A 256 2.22 -0.52 -20.66
CA ILE A 256 1.02 -0.75 -19.86
C ILE A 256 0.66 0.57 -19.19
N SER A 257 -0.54 1.07 -19.49
CA SER A 257 -1.08 2.25 -18.81
C SER A 257 -1.53 1.86 -17.39
N ILE A 258 -0.97 2.55 -16.39
CA ILE A 258 -1.27 2.31 -14.97
C ILE A 258 -1.97 3.55 -14.43
N LEU A 259 -3.10 3.36 -13.76
CA LEU A 259 -3.74 4.43 -13.02
C LEU A 259 -3.96 3.98 -11.58
N PHE A 260 -3.55 4.82 -10.65
CA PHE A 260 -3.70 4.58 -9.23
C PHE A 260 -4.56 5.67 -8.60
N VAL A 261 -5.57 5.25 -7.84
CA VAL A 261 -6.46 6.13 -7.09
C VAL A 261 -6.11 5.98 -5.62
N GLU A 262 -5.29 6.90 -5.10
CA GLU A 262 -4.83 6.86 -3.71
C GLU A 262 -5.65 7.76 -2.77
N GLN A 263 -5.96 9.00 -3.19
CA GLN A 263 -6.41 10.05 -2.28
C GLN A 263 -7.53 10.94 -2.86
N GLU A 264 -8.23 11.61 -1.93
CA GLU A 264 -9.18 12.68 -2.23
C GLU A 264 -8.49 13.78 -3.03
N MET A 265 -9.11 14.20 -4.13
CA MET A 265 -8.58 15.32 -4.89
C MET A 265 -8.64 16.62 -4.09
N VAL A 266 -7.64 17.47 -4.26
CA VAL A 266 -7.74 18.88 -3.89
C VAL A 266 -8.84 19.51 -4.75
N GLY A 267 -9.72 20.26 -4.10
CA GLY A 267 -10.88 20.85 -4.76
C GLY A 267 -10.49 22.13 -5.48
N ASP A 268 -10.81 22.20 -6.76
CA ASP A 268 -10.56 23.32 -7.67
C ASP A 268 -11.86 24.03 -8.08
N ASP A 269 -11.72 25.05 -8.93
CA ASP A 269 -12.84 25.79 -9.53
C ASP A 269 -13.40 25.13 -10.80
N THR A 270 -12.80 24.01 -11.22
CA THR A 270 -13.31 23.21 -12.35
C THR A 270 -14.64 22.55 -11.99
N SER A 271 -15.55 22.44 -12.96
CA SER A 271 -16.80 21.71 -12.76
C SER A 271 -16.55 20.21 -12.68
N ALA A 272 -17.40 19.48 -11.95
CA ALA A 272 -17.26 18.03 -11.77
C ALA A 272 -17.16 17.28 -13.11
N ILE A 273 -18.06 17.55 -14.06
CA ILE A 273 -18.03 16.88 -15.37
C ILE A 273 -16.76 17.21 -16.16
N ARG A 274 -16.30 18.47 -16.11
CA ARG A 274 -15.09 18.89 -16.81
C ARG A 274 -13.85 18.27 -16.19
N SER A 275 -13.81 18.11 -14.87
CA SER A 275 -12.73 17.42 -14.16
C SER A 275 -12.59 15.95 -14.61
N VAL A 276 -13.72 15.25 -14.81
CA VAL A 276 -13.72 13.88 -15.39
C VAL A 276 -13.21 13.87 -16.82
N LEU A 277 -13.69 14.79 -17.67
CA LEU A 277 -13.28 14.85 -19.07
C LEU A 277 -11.78 15.20 -19.24
N LYS A 278 -11.24 16.04 -18.35
CA LYS A 278 -9.81 16.37 -18.29
C LYS A 278 -8.91 15.22 -17.83
N ALA A 279 -9.47 14.19 -17.20
CA ALA A 279 -8.68 13.05 -16.76
C ALA A 279 -8.07 12.27 -17.94
N ASP A 280 -8.74 12.30 -19.10
CA ASP A 280 -8.19 11.78 -20.33
C ASP A 280 -7.24 12.80 -20.97
N ILE A 281 -5.98 12.74 -20.51
CA ILE A 281 -4.89 13.61 -20.96
C ILE A 281 -4.72 13.51 -22.48
N PHE A 282 -4.92 12.33 -23.08
CA PHE A 282 -4.78 12.12 -24.52
C PHE A 282 -5.85 12.88 -25.29
N ARG A 283 -7.10 12.78 -24.86
CA ARG A 283 -8.19 13.53 -25.45
C ARG A 283 -7.96 15.04 -25.31
N GLU A 284 -7.53 15.51 -24.14
CA GLU A 284 -7.28 16.94 -23.94
C GLU A 284 -6.13 17.46 -24.82
N GLN A 285 -5.07 16.68 -25.02
CA GLN A 285 -3.99 17.01 -25.94
C GLN A 285 -4.47 17.07 -27.39
N LEU A 286 -5.24 16.09 -27.85
CA LEU A 286 -5.78 16.10 -29.22
C LEU A 286 -6.71 17.29 -29.47
N LEU A 287 -7.52 17.68 -28.48
CA LEU A 287 -8.36 18.88 -28.57
C LEU A 287 -7.53 20.18 -28.56
N ARG A 288 -6.42 20.23 -27.80
CA ARG A 288 -5.48 21.36 -27.83
C ARG A 288 -4.78 21.45 -29.18
N ASP A 289 -4.35 20.33 -29.74
CA ASP A 289 -3.75 20.24 -31.07
C ASP A 289 -4.74 20.67 -32.16
N GLU A 290 -5.98 20.21 -32.10
CA GLU A 290 -7.07 20.64 -32.99
C GLU A 290 -7.29 22.16 -32.92
N ALA A 291 -7.36 22.72 -31.72
CA ALA A 291 -7.54 24.15 -31.51
C ALA A 291 -6.34 24.97 -32.04
N ALA A 292 -5.11 24.50 -31.80
CA ALA A 292 -3.89 25.15 -32.28
C ALA A 292 -3.81 25.12 -33.82
N ILE A 293 -4.09 23.98 -34.45
CA ILE A 293 -4.11 23.84 -35.92
C ILE A 293 -5.20 24.74 -36.52
N ASN A 294 -6.38 24.80 -35.91
CA ASN A 294 -7.47 25.68 -36.35
C ASN A 294 -7.12 27.17 -36.21
N GLU A 295 -6.38 27.56 -35.16
CA GLU A 295 -5.90 28.93 -35.00
C GLU A 295 -4.83 29.29 -36.05
N GLU A 296 -3.92 28.37 -36.35
CA GLU A 296 -2.94 28.53 -37.43
C GLU A 296 -3.60 28.62 -38.81
N LEU A 297 -4.59 27.79 -39.09
CA LEU A 297 -5.38 27.87 -40.32
C LEU A 297 -6.09 29.23 -40.46
N LYS A 298 -6.66 29.75 -39.38
CA LYS A 298 -7.26 31.11 -39.37
C LYS A 298 -6.22 32.20 -39.63
N LYS A 299 -4.99 32.08 -39.11
CA LYS A 299 -3.89 33.01 -39.38
C LYS A 299 -3.47 32.98 -40.84
N LEU A 300 -3.44 31.80 -41.46
CA LEU A 300 -3.11 31.62 -42.89
C LEU A 300 -4.22 32.10 -43.83
N GLU A 301 -5.48 32.13 -43.38
CA GLU A 301 -6.63 32.67 -44.14
C GLU A 301 -6.79 34.19 -44.02
N ALA A 302 -6.01 34.86 -43.17
CA ALA A 302 -6.01 36.31 -43.04
C ALA A 302 -5.51 37.00 -44.33
N PRO A 303 -5.99 38.21 -44.67
CA PRO A 303 -5.69 38.88 -45.94
C PRO A 303 -4.21 39.29 -46.16
N ALA A 304 -3.37 39.20 -45.13
CA ALA A 304 -1.91 39.39 -45.21
C ALA A 304 -1.21 38.47 -44.19
N PRO A 305 -1.03 37.17 -44.51
CA PRO A 305 -0.34 36.25 -43.60
C PRO A 305 1.15 36.60 -43.57
N LEU A 306 1.65 36.81 -42.36
CA LEU A 306 3.04 37.15 -42.08
C LEU A 306 3.80 35.86 -41.74
N ASP A 307 4.99 35.68 -42.31
CA ASP A 307 5.91 34.64 -41.85
C ASP A 307 6.49 34.97 -40.46
N GLU A 308 7.20 34.02 -39.84
CA GLU A 308 7.89 34.20 -38.54
C GLU A 308 8.84 35.42 -38.50
N ARG A 309 9.21 35.95 -39.67
CA ARG A 309 10.07 37.12 -39.87
C ARG A 309 9.31 38.43 -40.13
N GLY A 310 7.98 38.40 -40.17
CA GLY A 310 7.13 39.58 -40.44
C GLY A 310 7.03 39.98 -41.91
N GLU A 311 7.35 39.07 -42.84
CA GLU A 311 7.23 39.29 -44.29
C GLU A 311 5.95 38.65 -44.84
N VAL A 312 5.38 39.21 -45.92
CA VAL A 312 4.14 38.70 -46.54
C VAL A 312 4.45 37.39 -47.25
N MET A 313 3.79 36.31 -46.83
CA MET A 313 3.97 34.98 -47.40
C MET A 313 3.58 34.91 -48.88
N SER A 314 4.32 34.11 -49.67
CA SER A 314 3.93 33.85 -51.06
C SER A 314 2.70 32.92 -51.13
N LYS A 315 1.88 33.08 -52.19
CA LYS A 315 0.66 32.29 -52.37
C LYS A 315 0.90 30.77 -52.40
N HIS A 316 2.05 30.33 -52.93
CA HIS A 316 2.42 28.91 -52.94
C HIS A 316 2.81 28.37 -51.56
N GLU A 317 3.46 29.16 -50.72
CA GLU A 317 3.81 28.75 -49.35
C GLU A 317 2.58 28.69 -48.45
N ILE A 318 1.59 29.57 -48.67
CA ILE A 318 0.29 29.54 -47.98
C ILE A 318 -0.46 28.25 -48.33
N ASP A 319 -0.57 27.90 -49.61
CA ASP A 319 -1.27 26.68 -50.05
C ASP A 319 -0.56 25.41 -49.56
N ALA A 320 0.79 25.39 -49.53
CA ALA A 320 1.56 24.27 -49.01
C ALA A 320 1.35 24.07 -47.49
N LYS A 321 1.48 25.12 -46.68
CA LYS A 321 1.21 25.06 -45.23
C LYS A 321 -0.24 24.70 -44.93
N LYS A 322 -1.19 25.20 -45.74
CA LYS A 322 -2.63 24.87 -45.59
C LYS A 322 -2.90 23.39 -45.82
N ASN A 323 -2.29 22.79 -46.85
CA ASN A 323 -2.42 21.36 -47.11
C ASN A 323 -1.78 20.52 -46.00
N GLU A 324 -0.57 20.87 -45.54
CA GLU A 324 0.10 20.17 -44.43
C GLU A 324 -0.73 20.22 -43.13
N MET A 325 -1.27 21.39 -42.79
CA MET A 325 -2.12 21.56 -41.61
C MET A 325 -3.47 20.85 -41.78
N GLY A 326 -4.02 20.82 -42.99
CA GLY A 326 -5.20 20.03 -43.33
C GLY A 326 -4.98 18.53 -43.12
N ASP A 327 -3.83 18.00 -43.55
CA ASP A 327 -3.47 16.58 -43.34
C ASP A 327 -3.28 16.27 -41.84
N ARG A 328 -2.63 17.17 -41.09
CA ARG A 328 -2.49 17.04 -39.63
C ARG A 328 -3.84 17.10 -38.92
N LEU A 329 -4.73 18.01 -39.32
CA LEU A 329 -6.09 18.12 -38.78
C LEU A 329 -6.89 16.84 -39.05
N ASN A 330 -6.82 16.29 -40.27
CA ASN A 330 -7.46 15.03 -40.62
C ASN A 330 -6.92 13.87 -39.75
N GLY A 331 -5.61 13.84 -39.49
CA GLY A 331 -4.99 12.86 -38.59
C GLY A 331 -5.52 12.99 -37.15
N VAL A 332 -5.60 14.20 -36.60
CA VAL A 332 -6.15 14.47 -35.27
C VAL A 332 -7.63 14.11 -35.19
N MET A 333 -8.44 14.48 -36.18
CA MET A 333 -9.87 14.16 -36.26
C MET A 333 -10.11 12.65 -36.35
N THR A 334 -9.28 11.93 -37.10
CA THR A 334 -9.35 10.46 -37.15
C THR A 334 -9.09 9.86 -35.75
N LYS A 335 -8.09 10.36 -35.02
CA LYS A 335 -7.83 9.92 -33.65
C LYS A 335 -8.96 10.29 -32.66
N LEU A 336 -9.55 11.48 -32.79
CA LEU A 336 -10.67 11.92 -31.94
C LEU A 336 -11.93 11.09 -32.16
N THR A 337 -12.19 10.67 -33.41
CA THR A 337 -13.30 9.77 -33.74
C THR A 337 -13.04 8.34 -33.25
N GLU A 338 -11.80 7.84 -33.31
CA GLU A 338 -11.40 6.55 -32.71
C GLU A 338 -11.60 6.52 -31.18
N ILE A 339 -11.33 7.63 -30.49
CA ILE A 339 -11.52 7.76 -29.04
C ILE A 339 -13.02 7.95 -28.67
N GLU A 340 -13.90 8.11 -29.67
CA GLU A 340 -15.31 8.46 -29.50
C GLU A 340 -15.51 9.74 -28.64
N SER A 341 -14.74 10.79 -28.93
CA SER A 341 -14.74 12.05 -28.17
C SER A 341 -16.14 12.67 -28.02
N ASP A 342 -17.01 12.51 -29.02
CA ASP A 342 -18.38 13.03 -29.02
C ASP A 342 -19.28 12.35 -27.97
N LYS A 343 -19.04 11.07 -27.66
CA LYS A 343 -19.79 10.30 -26.65
C LYS A 343 -19.22 10.48 -25.24
N ALA A 344 -18.07 11.13 -25.10
CA ALA A 344 -17.34 11.23 -23.84
C ALA A 344 -18.16 11.91 -22.75
N GLU A 345 -18.91 12.98 -23.07
CA GLU A 345 -19.74 13.68 -22.07
C GLU A 345 -20.88 12.80 -21.56
N SER A 346 -21.52 12.03 -22.45
CA SER A 346 -22.58 11.09 -22.07
C SER A 346 -22.04 9.98 -21.17
N LYS A 347 -20.87 9.39 -21.52
CA LYS A 347 -20.20 8.38 -20.70
C LYS A 347 -19.78 8.93 -19.33
N ALA A 348 -19.22 10.14 -19.28
CA ALA A 348 -18.84 10.78 -18.02
C ALA A 348 -20.08 11.06 -17.15
N GLY A 349 -21.18 11.49 -17.76
CA GLY A 349 -22.47 11.68 -17.07
C GLY A 349 -23.03 10.38 -16.50
N GLU A 350 -22.96 9.27 -17.24
CA GLU A 350 -23.40 7.95 -16.78
C GLU A 350 -22.59 7.47 -15.56
N ILE A 351 -21.27 7.58 -15.60
CA ILE A 351 -20.38 7.23 -14.49
C ILE A 351 -20.66 8.11 -13.25
N LEU A 352 -20.82 9.42 -13.45
CA LEU A 352 -21.11 10.34 -12.35
C LEU A 352 -22.49 10.06 -11.73
N ASN A 353 -23.52 9.85 -12.54
CA ASN A 353 -24.85 9.46 -12.06
C ASN A 353 -24.80 8.14 -11.27
N GLY A 354 -24.07 7.15 -11.77
CA GLY A 354 -23.90 5.86 -11.10
C GLY A 354 -23.22 5.95 -9.74
N LEU A 355 -22.29 6.89 -9.57
CA LEU A 355 -21.64 7.19 -8.29
C LEU A 355 -22.47 8.12 -7.37
N GLY A 356 -23.66 8.52 -7.82
CA GLY A 356 -24.65 9.26 -7.04
C GLY A 356 -24.64 10.78 -7.24
N PHE A 357 -23.93 11.33 -8.22
CA PHE A 357 -24.02 12.75 -8.56
C PHE A 357 -25.33 13.05 -9.29
N SER A 358 -26.02 14.12 -8.90
CA SER A 358 -27.19 14.58 -9.65
C SER A 358 -26.76 15.40 -10.88
N SER A 359 -27.65 15.55 -11.86
CA SER A 359 -27.39 16.40 -13.02
C SER A 359 -27.10 17.87 -12.66
N THR A 360 -27.62 18.35 -11.52
CA THR A 360 -27.31 19.70 -11.01
C THR A 360 -25.91 19.80 -10.42
N ASP A 361 -25.34 18.68 -9.96
CA ASP A 361 -24.00 18.63 -9.39
C ASP A 361 -22.92 18.67 -10.46
N PHE A 362 -23.24 18.31 -11.70
CA PHE A 362 -22.27 18.25 -12.81
C PHE A 362 -21.58 19.60 -13.06
N GLN A 363 -22.31 20.70 -12.88
CA GLN A 363 -21.81 22.06 -13.08
C GLN A 363 -21.20 22.68 -11.82
N LYS A 364 -21.36 22.06 -10.65
CA LYS A 364 -20.80 22.60 -9.41
C LYS A 364 -19.27 22.47 -9.41
N PRO A 365 -18.55 23.45 -8.82
CA PRO A 365 -17.10 23.42 -8.75
C PRO A 365 -16.62 22.35 -7.76
N THR A 366 -15.48 21.70 -8.05
CA THR A 366 -14.96 20.59 -7.25
C THR A 366 -14.65 20.98 -5.79
N ARG A 367 -14.29 22.24 -5.52
CA ARG A 367 -14.12 22.78 -4.16
C ARG A 367 -15.37 22.72 -3.28
N SER A 368 -16.57 22.76 -3.87
CA SER A 368 -17.83 22.78 -3.11
C SER A 368 -18.23 21.41 -2.55
N PHE A 369 -17.64 20.35 -3.09
CA PHE A 369 -17.87 18.99 -2.64
C PHE A 369 -17.05 18.68 -1.38
N SER A 370 -17.62 17.85 -0.49
CA SER A 370 -16.88 17.33 0.66
C SER A 370 -15.88 16.24 0.23
N GLY A 371 -14.95 15.88 1.11
CA GLY A 371 -13.88 14.91 0.84
C GLY A 371 -14.36 13.61 0.17
N GLY A 372 -15.39 12.97 0.75
CA GLY A 372 -15.96 11.74 0.17
C GLY A 372 -16.55 11.92 -1.24
N TRP A 373 -17.13 13.07 -1.55
CA TRP A 373 -17.59 13.37 -2.92
C TRP A 373 -16.42 13.65 -3.87
N ARG A 374 -15.32 14.23 -3.38
CA ARG A 374 -14.08 14.40 -4.17
C ARG A 374 -13.40 13.06 -4.42
N MET A 375 -13.46 12.11 -3.47
CA MET A 375 -13.02 10.74 -3.69
C MET A 375 -13.84 10.05 -4.78
N ARG A 376 -15.18 10.19 -4.75
CA ARG A 376 -16.05 9.68 -5.82
C ARG A 376 -15.72 10.29 -7.17
N LEU A 377 -15.38 11.57 -7.21
CA LEU A 377 -14.94 12.23 -8.43
C LEU A 377 -13.60 11.66 -8.93
N SER A 378 -12.64 11.43 -8.04
CA SER A 378 -11.36 10.76 -8.35
C SER A 378 -11.58 9.37 -8.93
N LEU A 379 -12.48 8.60 -8.33
CA LEU A 379 -12.91 7.29 -8.85
C LEU A 379 -13.57 7.44 -10.23
N ALA A 380 -14.44 8.43 -10.44
CA ALA A 380 -15.08 8.70 -11.73
C ALA A 380 -14.06 9.02 -12.83
N ARG A 381 -13.04 9.85 -12.53
CA ARG A 381 -11.90 10.12 -13.41
C ARG A 381 -11.21 8.83 -13.81
N ALA A 382 -10.92 7.97 -12.83
CA ALA A 382 -10.21 6.74 -13.08
C ALA A 382 -11.00 5.71 -13.91
N LEU A 383 -12.29 5.58 -13.63
CA LEU A 383 -13.19 4.72 -14.41
C LEU A 383 -13.40 5.24 -15.83
N PHE A 384 -13.30 6.55 -16.04
CA PHE A 384 -13.40 7.18 -17.36
C PHE A 384 -12.17 6.90 -18.23
N CYS A 385 -10.96 7.00 -17.68
CA CYS A 385 -9.71 6.82 -18.43
C CYS A 385 -9.48 5.39 -18.97
N ARG A 386 -10.10 4.37 -18.37
CA ARG A 386 -9.97 2.95 -18.77
C ARG A 386 -8.51 2.49 -19.00
N PRO A 387 -7.63 2.54 -17.97
CA PRO A 387 -6.25 2.05 -18.07
C PRO A 387 -6.17 0.54 -18.29
N ASP A 388 -5.02 0.04 -18.74
CA ASP A 388 -4.72 -1.39 -18.86
C ASP A 388 -4.60 -2.08 -17.51
N LEU A 389 -4.08 -1.36 -16.51
CA LEU A 389 -3.99 -1.75 -15.11
C LEU A 389 -4.59 -0.65 -14.23
N LEU A 390 -5.77 -0.93 -13.66
CA LEU A 390 -6.43 -0.05 -12.68
C LEU A 390 -6.10 -0.52 -11.26
N LEU A 391 -5.53 0.38 -10.46
CA LEU A 391 -5.20 0.16 -9.06
C LEU A 391 -6.14 0.99 -8.16
N LEU A 392 -6.89 0.33 -7.29
CA LEU A 392 -7.81 0.99 -6.35
C LEU A 392 -7.46 0.62 -4.90
N ASP A 393 -7.32 1.63 -4.05
CA ASP A 393 -7.12 1.43 -2.61
C ASP A 393 -8.42 1.73 -1.84
N GLU A 394 -9.04 0.67 -1.31
CA GLU A 394 -10.28 0.70 -0.50
C GLU A 394 -11.40 1.61 -1.06
N PRO A 395 -11.86 1.36 -2.30
CA PRO A 395 -12.82 2.26 -2.97
C PRO A 395 -14.20 2.32 -2.31
N THR A 396 -14.56 1.35 -1.47
CA THR A 396 -15.88 1.23 -0.83
C THR A 396 -16.05 2.13 0.40
N ASN A 397 -14.98 2.54 1.08
CA ASN A 397 -15.01 3.23 2.38
C ASN A 397 -15.73 4.61 2.38
N MET A 398 -16.02 5.19 1.22
CA MET A 398 -16.72 6.49 1.09
C MET A 398 -17.95 6.44 0.18
N LEU A 399 -18.39 5.22 -0.17
CA LEU A 399 -19.51 4.98 -1.06
C LEU A 399 -20.75 4.56 -0.27
N ASP A 400 -21.89 5.10 -0.69
CA ASP A 400 -23.18 4.64 -0.20
C ASP A 400 -23.53 3.28 -0.81
N ILE A 401 -24.45 2.55 -0.18
CA ILE A 401 -24.96 1.26 -0.68
C ILE A 401 -25.33 1.32 -2.19
N PRO A 402 -26.10 2.30 -2.71
CA PRO A 402 -26.44 2.32 -4.15
C PRO A 402 -25.20 2.50 -5.03
N ALA A 403 -24.24 3.32 -4.60
CA ALA A 403 -23.01 3.59 -5.36
C ALA A 403 -22.06 2.38 -5.34
N VAL A 404 -21.96 1.66 -4.21
CA VAL A 404 -21.21 0.40 -4.11
C VAL A 404 -21.80 -0.64 -5.06
N VAL A 405 -23.12 -0.82 -5.06
CA VAL A 405 -23.80 -1.80 -5.94
C VAL A 405 -23.61 -1.45 -7.42
N TRP A 406 -23.70 -0.17 -7.78
CA TRP A 406 -23.40 0.27 -9.14
C TRP A 406 -21.94 -0.01 -9.50
N LEU A 407 -21.00 0.30 -8.60
CA LEU A 407 -19.58 0.04 -8.81
C LEU A 407 -19.30 -1.46 -8.99
N GLU A 408 -19.86 -2.32 -8.15
CA GLU A 408 -19.77 -3.80 -8.30
C GLU A 408 -20.19 -4.24 -9.70
N ARG A 409 -21.35 -3.77 -10.18
CA ARG A 409 -21.88 -4.11 -11.52
C ARG A 409 -20.96 -3.59 -12.62
N TYR A 410 -20.50 -2.35 -12.52
CA TYR A 410 -19.61 -1.75 -13.49
C TYR A 410 -18.27 -2.50 -13.56
N MET A 411 -17.70 -2.84 -12.41
CA MET A 411 -16.42 -3.54 -12.31
C MET A 411 -16.47 -5.00 -12.77
N LYS A 412 -17.62 -5.67 -12.68
CA LYS A 412 -17.82 -7.00 -13.29
C LYS A 412 -17.64 -6.98 -14.80
N THR A 413 -18.11 -5.91 -15.46
CA THR A 413 -18.00 -5.73 -16.91
C THR A 413 -16.67 -5.13 -17.35
N TRP A 414 -15.73 -4.91 -16.41
CA TRP A 414 -14.46 -4.26 -16.69
C TRP A 414 -13.56 -5.15 -17.57
N PRO A 415 -13.09 -4.65 -18.75
CA PRO A 415 -12.38 -5.48 -19.72
C PRO A 415 -10.87 -5.60 -19.47
N SER A 416 -10.27 -4.68 -18.72
CA SER A 416 -8.82 -4.66 -18.47
C SER A 416 -8.46 -5.23 -17.10
N THR A 417 -7.18 -5.14 -16.72
CA THR A 417 -6.69 -5.69 -15.46
C THR A 417 -7.07 -4.78 -14.31
N LEU A 418 -7.57 -5.36 -13.23
CA LEU A 418 -7.97 -4.64 -12.03
C LEU A 418 -7.23 -5.23 -10.83
N LEU A 419 -6.66 -4.37 -9.98
CA LEU A 419 -6.14 -4.73 -8.67
C LEU A 419 -6.79 -3.83 -7.62
N VAL A 420 -7.68 -4.41 -6.81
CA VAL A 420 -8.40 -3.69 -5.74
C VAL A 420 -7.91 -4.16 -4.40
N VAL A 421 -7.50 -3.23 -3.55
CA VAL A 421 -7.39 -3.45 -2.11
C VAL A 421 -8.76 -3.19 -1.51
N SER A 422 -9.33 -4.18 -0.82
CA SER A 422 -10.60 -4.02 -0.12
C SER A 422 -10.64 -4.89 1.12
N HIS A 423 -11.28 -4.39 2.18
CA HIS A 423 -11.69 -5.18 3.34
C HIS A 423 -13.11 -5.73 3.24
N ASP A 424 -13.88 -5.29 2.25
CA ASP A 424 -15.25 -5.73 2.03
C ASP A 424 -15.29 -7.12 1.37
N ARG A 425 -15.82 -8.08 2.12
CA ARG A 425 -15.91 -9.49 1.70
C ARG A 425 -16.88 -9.70 0.54
N GLU A 426 -17.99 -8.97 0.52
CA GLU A 426 -19.05 -9.18 -0.48
C GLU A 426 -18.64 -8.54 -1.80
N PHE A 427 -18.10 -7.33 -1.73
CA PHE A 427 -17.51 -6.67 -2.88
C PHE A 427 -16.42 -7.55 -3.54
N LEU A 428 -15.51 -8.12 -2.74
CA LEU A 428 -14.46 -9.00 -3.25
C LEU A 428 -15.01 -10.31 -3.81
N ASP A 429 -16.07 -10.87 -3.23
CA ASP A 429 -16.68 -12.10 -3.74
C ASP A 429 -17.35 -11.91 -5.10
N GLU A 430 -17.96 -10.74 -5.31
CA GLU A 430 -18.66 -10.39 -6.54
C GLU A 430 -17.73 -9.89 -7.67
N VAL A 431 -16.67 -9.17 -7.33
CA VAL A 431 -15.77 -8.54 -8.32
C VAL A 431 -14.52 -9.39 -8.62
N ALA A 432 -13.90 -10.01 -7.62
CA ALA A 432 -12.58 -10.63 -7.79
C ALA A 432 -12.66 -12.00 -8.48
N THR A 433 -11.74 -12.23 -9.43
CA THR A 433 -11.50 -13.55 -10.04
C THR A 433 -10.36 -14.30 -9.35
N ASP A 434 -9.43 -13.55 -8.76
CA ASP A 434 -8.24 -14.07 -8.10
C ASP A 434 -7.99 -13.22 -6.84
N ILE A 435 -7.53 -13.86 -5.77
CA ILE A 435 -7.21 -13.19 -4.50
C ILE A 435 -5.70 -13.24 -4.29
N VAL A 436 -5.11 -12.08 -4.03
CA VAL A 436 -3.72 -11.94 -3.59
C VAL A 436 -3.73 -11.71 -2.08
N HIS A 437 -3.20 -12.66 -1.33
CA HIS A 437 -3.12 -12.59 0.12
C HIS A 437 -1.71 -12.20 0.56
N GLN A 438 -1.60 -11.05 1.21
CA GLN A 438 -0.36 -10.57 1.81
C GLN A 438 -0.26 -11.02 3.27
N HIS A 439 0.70 -11.88 3.56
CA HIS A 439 0.97 -12.40 4.91
C HIS A 439 2.46 -12.68 5.09
N SER A 440 2.97 -12.56 6.31
CA SER A 440 4.33 -12.94 6.70
C SER A 440 5.44 -12.48 5.74
N GLU A 441 5.36 -11.21 5.30
CA GLU A 441 6.28 -10.60 4.32
C GLU A 441 6.28 -11.27 2.93
N GLN A 442 5.24 -12.02 2.58
CA GLN A 442 5.07 -12.73 1.31
C GLN A 442 3.71 -12.43 0.65
N LEU A 443 3.62 -12.76 -0.64
CA LEU A 443 2.39 -12.67 -1.44
C LEU A 443 2.02 -14.05 -1.98
N ASP A 444 0.84 -14.53 -1.59
CA ASP A 444 0.25 -15.75 -2.14
C ASP A 444 -0.92 -15.44 -3.06
N GLN A 445 -0.95 -16.07 -4.23
CA GLN A 445 -2.05 -15.93 -5.18
C GLN A 445 -2.97 -17.15 -5.15
N TYR A 446 -4.28 -16.89 -5.10
CA TYR A 446 -5.34 -17.88 -5.11
C TYR A 446 -6.28 -17.60 -6.27
N ARG A 447 -6.71 -18.65 -6.97
CA ARG A 447 -7.71 -18.55 -8.04
C ARG A 447 -9.10 -18.73 -7.44
N GLY A 448 -10.02 -17.84 -7.79
CA GLY A 448 -11.41 -17.85 -7.33
C GLY A 448 -11.78 -16.61 -6.51
N ASN A 449 -13.04 -16.58 -6.07
CA ASN A 449 -13.61 -15.53 -5.25
C ASN A 449 -13.14 -15.59 -3.79
N PHE A 450 -13.56 -14.63 -2.97
CA PHE A 450 -13.16 -14.56 -1.55
C PHE A 450 -13.53 -15.83 -0.76
N GLN A 451 -14.73 -16.39 -0.99
CA GLN A 451 -15.18 -17.59 -0.27
C GLN A 451 -14.31 -18.81 -0.59
N SER A 452 -13.97 -19.01 -1.87
CA SER A 452 -13.09 -20.11 -2.29
C SER A 452 -11.69 -19.99 -1.68
N PHE A 453 -11.13 -18.77 -1.66
CA PHE A 453 -9.88 -18.46 -0.98
C PHE A 453 -9.93 -18.83 0.50
N TRP A 454 -10.97 -18.38 1.22
CA TRP A 454 -11.11 -18.63 2.65
C TRP A 454 -11.12 -20.13 2.97
N SER A 455 -11.93 -20.89 2.23
CA SER A 455 -12.04 -22.34 2.41
C SER A 455 -10.72 -23.08 2.15
N THR A 456 -10.02 -22.72 1.06
CA THR A 456 -8.73 -23.33 0.69
C THR A 456 -7.64 -22.96 1.69
N ARG A 457 -7.64 -21.72 2.18
CA ARG A 457 -6.70 -21.27 3.22
C ARG A 457 -6.93 -22.03 4.53
N GLU A 458 -8.18 -22.18 4.96
CA GLU A 458 -8.50 -22.88 6.20
C GLU A 458 -8.14 -24.38 6.12
N GLU A 459 -8.36 -25.00 4.96
CA GLU A 459 -7.94 -26.38 4.69
C GLU A 459 -6.42 -26.54 4.73
N ARG A 460 -5.68 -25.65 4.02
CA ARG A 460 -4.20 -25.63 4.06
C ARG A 460 -3.69 -25.47 5.49
N ARG A 461 -4.28 -24.55 6.26
CA ARG A 461 -3.92 -24.32 7.67
C ARG A 461 -4.19 -25.56 8.54
N LYS A 462 -5.34 -26.21 8.39
CA LYS A 462 -5.67 -27.45 9.12
C LYS A 462 -4.70 -28.57 8.77
N ASN A 463 -4.29 -28.69 7.51
CA ASN A 463 -3.33 -29.69 7.07
C ASN A 463 -1.92 -29.41 7.64
N GLN A 464 -1.45 -28.17 7.57
CA GLN A 464 -0.17 -27.76 8.17
C GLN A 464 -0.13 -27.99 9.69
N MET A 465 -1.23 -27.67 10.40
CA MET A 465 -1.33 -27.93 11.83
C MET A 465 -1.27 -29.43 12.16
N ARG A 466 -1.98 -30.27 11.40
CA ARG A 466 -1.94 -31.74 11.59
C ARG A 466 -0.55 -32.30 11.30
N GLU A 467 0.10 -31.85 10.23
CA GLU A 467 1.47 -32.25 9.89
C GLU A 467 2.43 -31.85 11.01
N TYR A 468 2.35 -30.60 11.50
CA TYR A 468 3.12 -30.12 12.63
C TYR A 468 2.90 -30.96 13.89
N GLU A 469 1.64 -31.21 14.27
CA GLU A 469 1.29 -32.04 15.43
C GLU A 469 1.83 -33.47 15.30
N SER A 470 1.69 -34.08 14.11
CA SER A 470 2.19 -35.42 13.84
C SER A 470 3.71 -35.52 13.97
N GLN A 471 4.44 -34.50 13.48
CA GLN A 471 5.90 -34.44 13.59
C GLN A 471 6.34 -34.16 15.02
N MET A 472 5.64 -33.30 15.76
CA MET A 472 5.91 -33.03 17.17
C MET A 472 5.70 -34.28 18.03
N GLN A 473 4.62 -35.02 17.81
CA GLN A 473 4.38 -36.31 18.46
C GLN A 473 5.47 -37.32 18.12
N TYR A 474 5.88 -37.39 16.85
CA TYR A 474 6.97 -38.27 16.43
C TYR A 474 8.30 -37.91 17.08
N ARG A 475 8.64 -36.62 17.13
CA ARG A 475 9.81 -36.09 17.84
C ARG A 475 9.77 -36.41 19.33
N ALA A 476 8.63 -36.18 19.99
CA ALA A 476 8.44 -36.51 21.40
C ALA A 476 8.62 -38.00 21.68
N HIS A 477 8.05 -38.88 20.84
CA HIS A 477 8.20 -40.31 20.97
C HIS A 477 9.65 -40.79 20.75
N LEU A 478 10.37 -40.20 19.78
CA LEU A 478 11.80 -40.47 19.59
C LEU A 478 12.61 -40.01 20.82
N GLN A 479 12.30 -38.83 21.36
CA GLN A 479 12.97 -38.27 22.53
C GLN A 479 12.76 -39.15 23.77
N GLU A 480 11.53 -39.57 24.07
CA GLU A 480 11.24 -40.49 25.18
C GLU A 480 11.99 -41.82 25.04
N PHE A 481 12.12 -42.35 23.81
CA PHE A 481 12.88 -43.56 23.56
C PHE A 481 14.37 -43.35 23.79
N ILE A 482 14.92 -42.21 23.35
CA ILE A 482 16.32 -41.85 23.58
C ILE A 482 16.56 -41.74 25.08
N ASP A 483 15.74 -40.98 25.81
CA ASP A 483 15.91 -40.74 27.25
C ASP A 483 15.83 -42.03 28.07
N ARG A 484 14.91 -42.94 27.73
CA ARG A 484 14.77 -44.24 28.43
C ARG A 484 15.93 -45.21 28.15
N TRP A 485 16.51 -45.19 26.95
CA TRP A 485 17.43 -46.25 26.51
C TRP A 485 18.87 -45.79 26.25
N ARG A 486 19.19 -44.50 26.44
CA ARG A 486 20.54 -43.92 26.25
C ARG A 486 21.61 -44.57 27.12
N TYR A 487 21.25 -44.97 28.35
CA TYR A 487 22.18 -45.54 29.33
C TYR A 487 22.23 -47.07 29.34
N ASN A 488 21.39 -47.75 28.55
CA ASN A 488 21.36 -49.21 28.49
C ASN A 488 22.29 -49.74 27.37
N ALA A 489 23.34 -50.48 27.75
CA ALA A 489 24.38 -50.97 26.83
C ALA A 489 23.83 -51.77 25.63
N ASN A 490 22.75 -52.55 25.80
CA ASN A 490 22.19 -53.38 24.74
C ASN A 490 21.34 -52.62 23.72
N ARG A 491 20.80 -51.45 24.09
CA ARG A 491 19.93 -50.62 23.22
C ARG A 491 20.53 -49.26 22.87
N ALA A 492 21.73 -48.96 23.36
CA ALA A 492 22.46 -47.72 23.08
C ALA A 492 22.69 -47.48 21.58
N ALA A 493 22.98 -48.53 20.80
CA ALA A 493 23.14 -48.41 19.34
C ALA A 493 21.83 -47.97 18.64
N GLN A 494 20.68 -48.45 19.11
CA GLN A 494 19.36 -48.06 18.58
C GLN A 494 18.99 -46.63 19.00
N ALA A 495 19.33 -46.23 20.22
CA ALA A 495 19.17 -44.85 20.69
C ALA A 495 20.05 -43.88 19.88
N GLN A 496 21.31 -44.23 19.58
CA GLN A 496 22.20 -43.43 18.73
C GLN A 496 21.70 -43.27 17.29
N MET A 497 21.14 -44.32 16.69
CA MET A 497 20.50 -44.21 15.38
C MET A 497 19.31 -43.25 15.40
N LYS A 498 18.47 -43.32 16.44
CA LYS A 498 17.32 -42.41 16.60
C LYS A 498 17.72 -40.96 16.88
N ILE A 499 18.84 -40.73 17.57
CA ILE A 499 19.44 -39.38 17.71
C ILE A 499 19.80 -38.82 16.33
N LYS A 500 20.46 -39.62 15.48
CA LYS A 500 20.78 -39.20 14.10
C LYS A 500 19.53 -38.96 13.23
N ILE A 501 18.45 -39.69 13.48
CA ILE A 501 17.15 -39.46 12.80
C ILE A 501 16.54 -38.15 13.29
N LEU A 502 16.62 -37.86 14.59
CA LEU A 502 16.15 -36.61 15.17
C LEU A 502 16.91 -35.40 14.61
N GLU A 503 18.23 -35.49 14.49
CA GLU A 503 19.11 -34.44 13.92
C GLU A 503 18.86 -34.19 12.43
N LYS A 504 18.36 -35.19 11.69
CA LYS A 504 18.04 -35.08 10.25
C LYS A 504 16.61 -34.62 9.96
N LEU A 505 15.72 -34.65 10.95
CA LEU A 505 14.34 -34.20 10.76
C LEU A 505 14.35 -32.67 10.61
N PRO A 506 13.82 -32.12 9.50
CA PRO A 506 13.73 -30.67 9.34
C PRO A 506 12.94 -30.07 10.50
N GLU A 507 13.39 -28.93 11.01
CA GLU A 507 12.64 -28.16 12.00
C GLU A 507 11.46 -27.51 11.29
N LEU A 508 10.25 -28.06 11.52
CA LEU A 508 9.04 -27.36 11.16
C LEU A 508 8.76 -26.26 12.19
N GLU A 509 8.63 -25.04 11.71
CA GLU A 509 8.08 -23.95 12.49
C GLU A 509 6.58 -24.19 12.71
N LYS A 510 6.09 -23.77 13.89
CA LYS A 510 4.65 -23.81 14.15
C LYS A 510 3.96 -22.89 13.13
N PRO A 511 2.87 -23.32 12.46
CA PRO A 511 2.08 -22.42 11.65
C PRO A 511 1.72 -21.17 12.45
N GLU A 512 1.92 -19.98 11.86
CA GLU A 512 1.60 -18.73 12.55
C GLU A 512 0.09 -18.73 12.90
N ASP A 513 -0.20 -18.56 14.19
CA ASP A 513 -1.57 -18.31 14.62
C ASP A 513 -1.90 -16.85 14.30
N ASP A 514 -2.96 -16.65 13.50
CA ASP A 514 -3.56 -15.33 13.36
C ASP A 514 -3.90 -14.83 14.77
N LYS A 515 -3.29 -13.70 15.17
CA LYS A 515 -3.60 -13.09 16.47
C LYS A 515 -5.08 -12.73 16.49
N VAL A 516 -5.90 -13.55 17.14
CA VAL A 516 -7.33 -13.32 17.29
C VAL A 516 -7.51 -12.07 18.13
N VAL A 517 -7.98 -11.01 17.49
CA VAL A 517 -8.43 -9.81 18.19
C VAL A 517 -9.79 -10.14 18.78
N THR A 518 -9.95 -9.99 20.08
CA THR A 518 -11.24 -10.05 20.75
C THR A 518 -11.57 -8.66 21.25
N PHE A 519 -12.79 -8.19 21.02
CA PHE A 519 -13.30 -6.96 21.61
C PHE A 519 -14.25 -7.35 22.75
N SER A 520 -14.25 -6.55 23.82
CA SER A 520 -15.13 -6.77 24.96
C SER A 520 -15.65 -5.44 25.48
N PHE A 521 -16.96 -5.27 25.49
CA PHE A 521 -17.64 -4.14 26.10
C PHE A 521 -18.20 -4.56 27.46
N PRO A 522 -18.07 -3.73 28.51
CA PRO A 522 -18.67 -4.03 29.80
C PRO A 522 -20.19 -4.00 29.72
N ASP A 523 -20.85 -4.90 30.46
CA ASP A 523 -22.31 -4.92 30.56
C ASP A 523 -22.82 -3.66 31.29
N PRO A 524 -23.87 -2.99 30.77
CA PRO A 524 -24.41 -1.79 31.39
C PRO A 524 -25.31 -2.11 32.60
N GLU A 525 -25.48 -1.10 33.46
CA GLU A 525 -26.45 -1.14 34.55
C GLU A 525 -27.89 -1.07 34.00
N SER A 526 -28.84 -1.67 34.71
CA SER A 526 -30.25 -1.62 34.32
C SER A 526 -30.86 -0.23 34.61
N ILE A 527 -31.50 0.37 33.61
CA ILE A 527 -32.22 1.65 33.71
C ILE A 527 -33.72 1.39 33.54
N SER A 528 -34.55 2.08 34.34
CA SER A 528 -36.00 2.05 34.20
C SER A 528 -36.47 2.81 32.95
N PRO A 529 -37.38 2.24 32.13
CA PRO A 529 -38.02 2.96 31.03
C PRO A 529 -38.80 4.20 31.53
N PRO A 530 -38.94 5.27 30.72
CA PRO A 530 -38.46 5.44 29.34
C PRO A 530 -36.99 5.84 29.26
N VAL A 531 -36.26 5.28 28.30
CA VAL A 531 -34.81 5.48 28.17
C VAL A 531 -34.48 6.68 27.30
N LEU A 532 -34.89 6.62 26.03
CA LEU A 532 -34.72 7.71 25.07
C LEU A 532 -35.89 7.70 24.09
N TYR A 533 -36.56 8.84 23.95
CA TYR A 533 -37.58 9.02 22.93
C TYR A 533 -37.54 10.44 22.35
N MET A 534 -37.96 10.56 21.10
CA MET A 534 -38.05 11.80 20.34
C MET A 534 -39.47 11.91 19.78
N VAL A 535 -40.11 13.06 19.99
CA VAL A 535 -41.48 13.34 19.51
C VAL A 535 -41.48 14.56 18.60
N ASP A 536 -42.03 14.39 17.40
CA ASP A 536 -42.21 15.40 16.35
C ASP A 536 -40.97 16.26 16.12
N LEU A 537 -39.81 15.61 16.10
CA LEU A 537 -38.53 16.30 16.03
C LEU A 537 -38.29 16.87 14.62
N ALA A 538 -37.92 18.14 14.57
CA ALA A 538 -37.45 18.81 13.37
C ALA A 538 -36.10 19.49 13.62
N PHE A 539 -35.26 19.54 12.58
CA PHE A 539 -33.94 20.17 12.66
C PHE A 539 -33.50 20.77 11.32
N SER A 540 -32.85 21.93 11.40
CA SER A 540 -32.29 22.68 10.27
C SER A 540 -31.00 23.41 10.68
N TYR A 541 -29.92 23.28 9.89
CA TYR A 541 -28.67 24.05 10.14
C TYR A 541 -28.80 25.53 9.72
N SER A 542 -29.65 25.81 8.73
CA SER A 542 -30.03 27.15 8.29
C SER A 542 -31.54 27.20 8.09
N GLU A 543 -32.17 28.36 8.29
CA GLU A 543 -33.64 28.51 8.21
C GLU A 543 -34.23 28.00 6.87
N GLU A 544 -33.44 28.06 5.80
CA GLU A 544 -33.87 27.66 4.46
C GLU A 544 -33.76 26.15 4.18
N ARG A 545 -32.95 25.39 4.95
CA ARG A 545 -32.67 23.97 4.67
C ARG A 545 -33.03 23.08 5.86
N LYS A 546 -34.30 22.68 5.93
CA LYS A 546 -34.78 21.59 6.80
C LYS A 546 -34.13 20.26 6.41
N ILE A 547 -33.52 19.58 7.37
CA ILE A 547 -32.84 18.29 7.20
C ILE A 547 -33.71 17.16 7.72
N LEU A 548 -34.35 17.37 8.88
CA LEU A 548 -35.25 16.40 9.50
C LEU A 548 -36.59 17.08 9.81
N GLU A 549 -37.69 16.39 9.58
CA GLU A 549 -39.06 16.86 9.82
C GLU A 549 -39.93 15.74 10.38
N SER A 550 -40.62 16.03 11.49
CA SER A 550 -41.58 15.13 12.16
C SER A 550 -41.00 13.74 12.46
N VAL A 551 -39.80 13.68 13.02
CA VAL A 551 -39.14 12.42 13.40
C VAL A 551 -39.65 11.95 14.76
N ASN A 552 -40.21 10.75 14.78
CA ASN A 552 -40.71 10.08 15.98
C ASN A 552 -39.91 8.79 16.20
N ILE A 553 -39.21 8.69 17.33
CA ILE A 553 -38.31 7.58 17.66
C ILE A 553 -38.51 7.19 19.12
N ASP A 554 -38.63 5.89 19.38
CA ASP A 554 -38.62 5.31 20.72
C ASP A 554 -37.52 4.25 20.80
N MET A 555 -36.68 4.31 21.83
CA MET A 555 -35.53 3.43 22.02
C MET A 555 -35.51 2.84 23.43
N GLN A 556 -35.49 1.51 23.48
CA GLN A 556 -35.38 0.70 24.69
C GLN A 556 -33.93 0.26 24.94
N MET A 557 -33.63 -0.24 26.15
CA MET A 557 -32.27 -0.64 26.55
C MET A 557 -31.64 -1.74 25.69
N ASP A 558 -32.45 -2.56 25.03
CA ASP A 558 -32.06 -3.66 24.16
C ASP A 558 -32.18 -3.31 22.66
N ALA A 559 -32.46 -2.04 22.34
CA ALA A 559 -32.64 -1.61 20.96
C ALA A 559 -31.41 -1.91 20.10
N ARG A 560 -31.65 -2.48 18.92
CA ARG A 560 -30.64 -2.89 17.93
C ARG A 560 -31.00 -2.30 16.57
N VAL A 561 -30.62 -1.04 16.37
CA VAL A 561 -31.11 -0.22 15.26
C VAL A 561 -30.00 0.07 14.26
N ALA A 562 -30.22 -0.30 13.00
CA ALA A 562 -29.42 0.16 11.87
C ALA A 562 -30.08 1.37 11.20
N ILE A 563 -29.34 2.45 11.00
CA ILE A 563 -29.82 3.62 10.26
C ILE A 563 -29.16 3.62 8.88
N VAL A 564 -29.98 3.51 7.85
CA VAL A 564 -29.55 3.47 6.45
C VAL A 564 -30.12 4.65 5.68
N GLY A 565 -29.44 5.04 4.59
CA GLY A 565 -29.86 6.17 3.76
C GLY A 565 -28.69 6.74 2.97
N PRO A 566 -28.96 7.55 1.93
CA PRO A 566 -27.92 8.16 1.11
C PRO A 566 -27.07 9.15 1.92
N ASN A 567 -25.84 9.40 1.48
CA ASN A 567 -24.98 10.38 2.12
C ASN A 567 -25.57 11.78 2.03
N GLY A 568 -25.50 12.52 3.14
CA GLY A 568 -26.12 13.83 3.25
C GLY A 568 -27.62 13.81 3.58
N ALA A 569 -28.25 12.64 3.75
CA ALA A 569 -29.66 12.55 4.17
C ALA A 569 -29.93 13.05 5.60
N GLY A 570 -28.88 13.18 6.42
CA GLY A 570 -29.00 13.63 7.82
C GLY A 570 -28.71 12.55 8.87
N LYS A 571 -28.17 11.37 8.49
CA LYS A 571 -27.78 10.26 9.40
C LYS A 571 -26.97 10.75 10.61
N THR A 572 -25.81 11.38 10.37
CA THR A 572 -24.95 11.93 11.43
C THR A 572 -25.64 13.05 12.23
N THR A 573 -26.50 13.84 11.59
CA THR A 573 -27.28 14.89 12.29
C THR A 573 -28.26 14.26 13.27
N LEU A 574 -28.96 13.18 12.87
CA LEU A 574 -29.84 12.40 13.72
C LEU A 574 -29.08 11.78 14.90
N LEU A 575 -27.89 11.23 14.67
CA LEU A 575 -27.05 10.71 15.76
C LEU A 575 -26.66 11.82 16.76
N LYS A 576 -26.24 12.98 16.27
CA LYS A 576 -25.89 14.13 17.12
C LYS A 576 -27.08 14.62 17.95
N LEU A 577 -28.28 14.61 17.37
CA LEU A 577 -29.52 14.90 18.07
C LEU A 577 -29.84 13.82 19.10
N LEU A 578 -29.58 12.54 18.82
CA LEU A 578 -29.78 11.44 19.77
C LEU A 578 -28.87 11.58 21.00
N ILE A 579 -27.60 11.94 20.78
CA ILE A 579 -26.60 12.09 21.85
C ILE A 579 -26.76 13.42 22.62
N GLY A 580 -27.45 14.41 22.05
CA GLY A 580 -27.66 15.72 22.67
C GLY A 580 -26.54 16.72 22.40
N LYS A 581 -25.75 16.51 21.33
CA LYS A 581 -24.78 17.50 20.84
C LYS A 581 -25.44 18.62 20.02
N LEU A 582 -26.65 18.38 19.53
CA LEU A 582 -27.47 19.36 18.82
C LEU A 582 -28.82 19.48 19.52
N GLU A 583 -29.34 20.70 19.57
CA GLU A 583 -30.69 20.97 20.03
C GLU A 583 -31.65 20.94 18.83
N PRO A 584 -32.84 20.34 18.98
CA PRO A 584 -33.84 20.35 17.93
C PRO A 584 -34.38 21.77 17.69
N THR A 585 -34.74 22.09 16.45
CA THR A 585 -35.41 23.38 16.15
C THR A 585 -36.90 23.34 16.47
N ALA A 586 -37.52 22.16 16.39
CA ALA A 586 -38.86 21.89 16.90
C ALA A 586 -38.99 20.45 17.41
N GLY A 587 -40.01 20.17 18.22
CA GLY A 587 -40.21 18.88 18.86
C GLY A 587 -39.47 18.75 20.20
N GLN A 588 -39.47 17.55 20.77
CA GLN A 588 -38.86 17.27 22.08
C GLN A 588 -37.98 16.02 22.03
N VAL A 589 -36.85 16.07 22.73
CA VAL A 589 -35.99 14.90 22.99
C VAL A 589 -35.94 14.65 24.48
N HIS A 590 -36.39 13.48 24.92
CA HIS A 590 -36.29 13.06 26.30
C HIS A 590 -35.22 11.98 26.44
N ARG A 591 -34.35 12.15 27.44
CA ARG A 591 -33.31 11.18 27.81
C ARG A 591 -33.36 10.94 29.31
N HIS A 592 -33.24 9.69 29.72
CA HIS A 592 -33.14 9.36 31.13
C HIS A 592 -31.87 9.96 31.74
N GLY A 593 -31.95 10.59 32.92
CA GLY A 593 -30.83 11.35 33.50
C GLY A 593 -29.56 10.54 33.84
N ARG A 594 -29.69 9.22 34.03
CA ARG A 594 -28.56 8.29 34.23
C ARG A 594 -28.04 7.65 32.93
N LEU A 595 -28.64 7.97 31.79
CA LEU A 595 -28.26 7.40 30.50
C LEU A 595 -26.84 7.84 30.13
N ARG A 596 -25.99 6.86 29.82
CA ARG A 596 -24.62 7.08 29.32
C ARG A 596 -24.59 6.61 27.88
N VAL A 597 -24.32 7.52 26.95
CA VAL A 597 -24.25 7.24 25.52
C VAL A 597 -22.79 7.41 25.08
N ALA A 598 -22.19 6.33 24.60
CA ALA A 598 -20.89 6.37 23.96
C ALA A 598 -21.09 6.57 22.45
N TYR A 599 -20.37 7.51 21.87
CA TYR A 599 -20.47 7.85 20.46
C TYR A 599 -19.13 7.63 19.75
N PHE A 600 -19.14 6.78 18.73
CA PHE A 600 -18.06 6.64 17.78
C PHE A 600 -18.41 7.43 16.52
N SER A 601 -17.67 8.50 16.23
CA SER A 601 -17.80 9.25 14.98
C SER A 601 -16.70 8.88 13.99
N GLN A 602 -16.97 9.06 12.68
CA GLN A 602 -15.96 8.92 11.64
C GLN A 602 -14.69 9.79 11.89
N HIS A 603 -14.86 11.03 12.38
CA HIS A 603 -13.74 11.94 12.74
C HIS A 603 -13.22 11.77 14.18
N HIS A 604 -13.57 10.68 14.88
CA HIS A 604 -13.16 10.53 16.28
C HIS A 604 -11.66 10.24 16.42
N VAL A 605 -11.05 9.69 15.37
CA VAL A 605 -9.59 9.49 15.26
C VAL A 605 -8.86 10.83 15.29
N ASP A 606 -9.43 11.88 14.69
CA ASP A 606 -8.85 13.23 14.64
C ASP A 606 -8.94 13.96 15.99
N GLN A 607 -9.82 13.51 16.89
CA GLN A 607 -9.94 14.05 18.26
C GLN A 607 -8.88 13.49 19.21
N LEU A 608 -8.13 12.47 18.80
CA LEU A 608 -7.07 11.88 19.62
C LEU A 608 -5.87 12.83 19.70
N ASP A 609 -5.33 12.99 20.92
CA ASP A 609 -4.10 13.76 21.14
C ASP A 609 -2.88 12.99 20.59
N LEU A 610 -2.49 13.31 19.36
CA LEU A 610 -1.46 12.58 18.60
C LEU A 610 -0.10 12.53 19.29
N LYS A 611 0.20 13.49 20.18
CA LYS A 611 1.48 13.58 20.91
C LYS A 611 1.52 12.68 22.14
N LEU A 612 0.38 12.20 22.61
CA LEU A 612 0.32 11.33 23.78
C LEU A 612 0.43 9.86 23.37
N THR A 613 0.87 9.03 24.33
CA THR A 613 0.79 7.58 24.20
C THR A 613 -0.66 7.12 24.36
N ALA A 614 -1.01 5.94 23.81
CA ALA A 614 -2.38 5.42 23.95
C ALA A 614 -2.83 5.29 25.42
N VAL A 615 -1.94 4.80 26.29
CA VAL A 615 -2.19 4.74 27.75
C VAL A 615 -2.31 6.14 28.35
N GLY A 616 -1.40 7.06 27.99
CA GLY A 616 -1.42 8.43 28.48
C GLY A 616 -2.69 9.18 28.10
N HIS A 617 -3.20 8.94 26.90
CA HIS A 617 -4.46 9.49 26.42
C HIS A 617 -5.66 9.00 27.24
N LEU A 618 -5.76 7.68 27.49
CA LEU A 618 -6.85 7.13 28.32
C LEU A 618 -6.79 7.66 29.76
N LYS A 619 -5.60 7.77 30.33
CA LYS A 619 -5.38 8.31 31.68
C LYS A 619 -5.78 9.78 31.79
N LYS A 620 -5.50 10.58 30.74
CA LYS A 620 -5.90 11.99 30.67
C LYS A 620 -7.42 12.15 30.55
N MET A 621 -8.08 11.31 29.75
CA MET A 621 -9.53 11.38 29.51
C MET A 621 -10.35 10.84 30.68
N TYR A 622 -9.88 9.76 31.31
CA TYR A 622 -10.62 9.04 32.37
C TYR A 622 -9.73 8.81 33.58
N PRO A 623 -9.34 9.84 34.35
CA PRO A 623 -8.45 9.65 35.49
C PRO A 623 -9.08 8.74 36.54
N GLY A 624 -8.34 7.73 37.01
CA GLY A 624 -8.81 6.86 38.10
C GLY A 624 -8.16 5.48 38.13
N ASN A 625 -7.75 4.95 36.97
CA ASN A 625 -7.17 3.60 36.89
C ASN A 625 -5.63 3.67 36.85
N THR A 626 -5.01 2.53 37.14
CA THR A 626 -3.56 2.34 37.02
C THR A 626 -3.14 2.17 35.56
N ASP A 627 -1.88 2.45 35.26
CA ASP A 627 -1.32 2.28 33.90
C ASP A 627 -1.42 0.81 33.43
N GLU A 628 -1.33 -0.15 34.36
CA GLU A 628 -1.48 -1.58 34.08
C GLU A 628 -2.92 -1.94 33.68
N GLU A 629 -3.92 -1.36 34.34
CA GLU A 629 -5.32 -1.56 33.99
C GLU A 629 -5.64 -0.98 32.60
N TYR A 630 -5.17 0.24 32.29
CA TYR A 630 -5.34 0.78 30.92
C TYR A 630 -4.64 -0.09 29.87
N ARG A 631 -3.45 -0.64 30.17
CA ARG A 631 -2.79 -1.60 29.27
C ARG A 631 -3.62 -2.86 29.08
N ARG A 632 -4.20 -3.39 30.16
CA ARG A 632 -5.09 -4.57 30.08
C ARG A 632 -6.33 -4.26 29.24
N HIS A 633 -6.95 -3.09 29.45
CA HIS A 633 -8.08 -2.63 28.65
C HIS A 633 -7.72 -2.49 27.17
N LEU A 634 -6.61 -1.83 26.84
CA LEU A 634 -6.10 -1.73 25.46
C LEU A 634 -5.81 -3.12 24.87
N GLY A 635 -5.28 -4.04 25.67
CA GLY A 635 -5.07 -5.44 25.30
C GLY A 635 -6.36 -6.16 24.90
N CYS A 636 -7.46 -5.90 25.60
CA CYS A 636 -8.81 -6.38 25.25
C CYS A 636 -9.40 -5.75 23.97
N PHE A 637 -8.68 -4.84 23.31
CA PHE A 637 -9.02 -4.33 21.97
C PHE A 637 -7.90 -4.62 20.96
N GLY A 638 -7.03 -5.61 21.25
CA GLY A 638 -5.97 -6.04 20.35
C GLY A 638 -4.76 -5.11 20.29
N LEU A 639 -4.60 -4.19 21.25
CA LEU A 639 -3.42 -3.32 21.41
C LEU A 639 -2.54 -3.86 22.55
N SER A 640 -1.83 -4.95 22.27
CA SER A 640 -0.95 -5.62 23.24
C SER A 640 0.51 -5.14 23.16
N GLY A 641 1.26 -5.29 24.26
CA GLY A 641 2.72 -5.11 24.26
C GLY A 641 3.15 -3.64 24.17
N MET A 642 4.15 -3.36 23.31
CA MET A 642 4.72 -2.02 23.20
C MET A 642 3.82 -1.01 22.47
N THR A 643 2.84 -1.46 21.70
CA THR A 643 1.93 -0.58 20.94
C THR A 643 1.13 0.37 21.84
N GLY A 644 0.77 -0.07 23.05
CA GLY A 644 0.10 0.81 24.02
C GLY A 644 0.97 1.97 24.55
N LEU A 645 2.28 1.86 24.38
CA LEU A 645 3.27 2.87 24.81
C LEU A 645 3.81 3.72 23.67
N GLN A 646 3.43 3.40 22.44
CA GLN A 646 3.74 4.23 21.29
C GLN A 646 2.87 5.48 21.29
N GLU A 647 3.40 6.56 20.73
CA GLU A 647 2.64 7.77 20.47
C GLU A 647 1.53 7.49 19.46
N ILE A 648 0.37 8.10 19.68
CA ILE A 648 -0.80 7.91 18.82
C ILE A 648 -0.51 8.38 17.38
N SER A 649 0.38 9.36 17.19
CA SER A 649 0.88 9.81 15.88
C SER A 649 1.38 8.66 14.99
N THR A 650 2.11 7.71 15.59
CA THR A 650 2.75 6.58 14.89
C THR A 650 1.83 5.40 14.62
N LEU A 651 0.66 5.36 15.27
CA LEU A 651 -0.30 4.26 15.13
C LEU A 651 -1.00 4.31 13.77
N SER A 652 -1.32 3.13 13.23
CA SER A 652 -2.15 3.04 12.02
C SER A 652 -3.60 3.49 12.30
N GLY A 653 -4.35 3.86 11.26
CA GLY A 653 -5.77 4.26 11.41
C GLY A 653 -6.63 3.22 12.14
N GLY A 654 -6.40 1.93 11.86
CA GLY A 654 -7.08 0.84 12.58
C GLY A 654 -6.65 0.71 14.04
N GLN A 655 -5.37 0.92 14.35
CA GLN A 655 -4.90 0.96 15.74
C GLN A 655 -5.50 2.17 16.48
N LYS A 656 -5.56 3.34 15.87
CA LYS A 656 -6.22 4.54 16.43
C LYS A 656 -7.71 4.29 16.70
N SER A 657 -8.39 3.58 15.79
CA SER A 657 -9.78 3.18 15.97
C SER A 657 -9.94 2.23 17.16
N ARG A 658 -9.04 1.25 17.33
CA ARG A 658 -9.02 0.35 18.49
C ARG A 658 -8.78 1.11 19.81
N VAL A 659 -7.89 2.10 19.84
CA VAL A 659 -7.69 2.97 21.03
C VAL A 659 -8.99 3.69 21.38
N THR A 660 -9.71 4.16 20.35
CA THR A 660 -10.99 4.84 20.53
C THR A 660 -12.04 3.89 21.11
N PHE A 661 -12.21 2.68 20.56
CA PHE A 661 -13.13 1.68 21.11
C PHE A 661 -12.80 1.31 22.55
N ALA A 662 -11.50 1.18 22.88
CA ALA A 662 -11.07 0.98 24.25
C ALA A 662 -11.48 2.15 25.17
N GLY A 663 -11.33 3.39 24.70
CA GLY A 663 -11.79 4.57 25.43
C GLY A 663 -13.30 4.63 25.64
N LEU A 664 -14.09 4.20 24.65
CA LEU A 664 -15.55 4.11 24.78
C LEU A 664 -15.97 3.04 25.78
N ALA A 665 -15.27 1.91 25.83
CA ALA A 665 -15.54 0.85 26.78
C ALA A 665 -15.28 1.27 28.23
N VAL A 666 -14.28 2.13 28.48
CA VAL A 666 -14.00 2.66 29.83
C VAL A 666 -15.18 3.49 30.39
N GLN A 667 -15.99 4.11 29.53
CA GLN A 667 -17.16 4.89 29.97
C GLN A 667 -18.32 4.03 30.51
N GLN A 668 -18.27 2.70 30.36
CA GLN A 668 -19.37 1.79 30.66
C GLN A 668 -20.72 2.30 30.11
N PRO A 669 -20.84 2.46 28.79
CA PRO A 669 -22.02 3.06 28.17
C PRO A 669 -23.24 2.14 28.25
N HIS A 670 -24.41 2.73 28.36
CA HIS A 670 -25.69 2.04 28.23
C HIS A 670 -26.11 1.94 26.75
N PHE A 671 -25.76 2.95 25.95
CA PHE A 671 -25.98 2.96 24.50
C PHE A 671 -24.66 3.18 23.77
N LEU A 672 -24.43 2.36 22.75
CA LEU A 672 -23.35 2.53 21.78
C LEU A 672 -23.94 3.08 20.49
N VAL A 673 -23.50 4.27 20.09
CA VAL A 673 -23.86 4.90 18.83
C VAL A 673 -22.62 4.90 17.94
N LEU A 674 -22.65 4.17 16.85
CA LEU A 674 -21.50 3.99 15.96
C LEU A 674 -21.82 4.54 14.56
N ASP A 675 -21.04 5.53 14.13
CA ASP A 675 -21.14 6.17 12.81
C ASP A 675 -20.00 5.67 11.92
N GLU A 676 -20.30 4.78 10.97
CA GLU A 676 -19.37 4.13 10.03
C GLU A 676 -18.11 3.53 10.71
N PRO A 677 -18.26 2.58 11.65
CA PRO A 677 -17.13 1.98 12.37
C PRO A 677 -16.22 1.12 11.47
N THR A 678 -16.65 0.78 10.26
CA THR A 678 -15.99 -0.11 9.30
C THR A 678 -14.79 0.52 8.61
N ASN A 679 -14.78 1.84 8.39
CA ASN A 679 -13.87 2.53 7.46
C ASN A 679 -12.36 2.40 7.76
N HIS A 680 -11.99 2.02 8.99
CA HIS A 680 -10.58 1.89 9.39
C HIS A 680 -10.27 0.56 10.08
N LEU A 681 -11.25 -0.33 10.20
CA LEU A 681 -11.07 -1.62 10.84
C LEU A 681 -10.68 -2.67 9.80
N ASP A 682 -9.71 -3.51 10.14
CA ASP A 682 -9.40 -4.70 9.37
C ASP A 682 -10.48 -5.76 9.58
N MET A 683 -10.56 -6.69 8.63
CA MET A 683 -11.54 -7.78 8.61
C MET A 683 -11.63 -8.55 9.94
N GLU A 684 -10.50 -8.79 10.60
CA GLU A 684 -10.46 -9.48 11.90
C GLU A 684 -11.02 -8.62 13.04
N SER A 685 -10.73 -7.32 13.07
CA SER A 685 -11.34 -6.43 14.08
C SER A 685 -12.82 -6.23 13.84
N MET A 686 -13.26 -6.27 12.59
CA MET A 686 -14.67 -6.22 12.24
C MET A 686 -15.42 -7.43 12.79
N ASP A 687 -14.87 -8.64 12.63
CA ASP A 687 -15.42 -9.85 13.24
C ASP A 687 -15.42 -9.75 14.78
N ALA A 688 -14.33 -9.23 15.35
CA ALA A 688 -14.21 -9.02 16.80
C ALA A 688 -15.29 -8.05 17.33
N LEU A 689 -15.49 -6.92 16.64
CA LEU A 689 -16.50 -5.92 16.97
C LEU A 689 -17.90 -6.50 16.84
N THR A 690 -18.18 -7.23 15.76
CA THR A 690 -19.45 -7.92 15.53
C THR A 690 -19.80 -8.84 16.69
N ASN A 691 -18.84 -9.69 17.10
CA ASN A 691 -19.03 -10.61 18.21
C ASN A 691 -19.21 -9.87 19.55
N ALA A 692 -18.48 -8.79 19.77
CA ALA A 692 -18.61 -7.97 20.97
C ALA A 692 -19.97 -7.27 21.06
N LEU A 693 -20.48 -6.72 19.96
CA LEU A 693 -21.78 -6.05 19.91
C LEU A 693 -22.94 -7.04 20.07
N LYS A 694 -22.79 -8.27 19.59
CA LYS A 694 -23.77 -9.35 19.84
C LYS A 694 -23.88 -9.70 21.33
N LEU A 695 -22.74 -9.73 22.03
CA LEU A 695 -22.68 -10.08 23.46
C LEU A 695 -23.09 -8.92 24.39
N PHE A 696 -22.94 -7.68 23.93
CA PHE A 696 -23.22 -6.48 24.72
C PHE A 696 -24.71 -6.33 25.07
N LYS A 697 -25.08 -6.16 26.34
CA LYS A 697 -26.51 -6.11 26.74
C LYS A 697 -27.18 -4.73 26.66
N GLY A 698 -26.46 -3.68 26.30
CA GLY A 698 -27.02 -2.32 26.15
C GLY A 698 -27.61 -2.06 24.78
N GLY A 699 -28.04 -0.84 24.50
CA GLY A 699 -28.62 -0.44 23.22
C GLY A 699 -27.52 -0.16 22.19
N VAL A 700 -27.73 -0.54 20.94
CA VAL A 700 -26.78 -0.29 19.84
C VAL A 700 -27.51 0.42 18.70
N VAL A 701 -26.96 1.56 18.29
CA VAL A 701 -27.36 2.31 17.09
C VAL A 701 -26.19 2.31 16.13
N LEU A 702 -26.41 1.81 14.93
CA LEU A 702 -25.38 1.61 13.93
C LEU A 702 -25.71 2.38 12.66
N VAL A 703 -24.75 3.14 12.15
CA VAL A 703 -24.73 3.60 10.76
C VAL A 703 -23.59 2.85 10.09
N SER A 704 -23.90 2.07 9.07
CA SER A 704 -22.89 1.38 8.28
C SER A 704 -23.41 1.12 6.87
N HIS A 705 -22.49 0.88 5.96
CA HIS A 705 -22.75 0.37 4.62
C HIS A 705 -22.53 -1.15 4.49
N ASP A 706 -21.96 -1.81 5.51
CA ASP A 706 -21.67 -3.24 5.50
C ASP A 706 -22.92 -4.07 5.83
N GLU A 707 -23.36 -4.85 4.84
CA GLU A 707 -24.57 -5.69 4.90
C GLU A 707 -24.46 -6.79 5.96
N ARG A 708 -23.33 -7.50 6.03
CA ARG A 708 -23.14 -8.58 7.02
C ARG A 708 -23.09 -8.03 8.43
N PHE A 709 -22.43 -6.88 8.58
CA PHE A 709 -22.31 -6.26 9.88
C PHE A 709 -23.68 -5.83 10.42
N ILE A 710 -24.51 -5.21 9.57
CA ILE A 710 -25.88 -4.82 9.92
C ILE A 710 -26.74 -6.05 10.22
N ASP A 711 -26.82 -7.02 9.31
CA ASP A 711 -27.67 -8.20 9.46
C ASP A 711 -27.29 -9.05 10.69
N SER A 712 -26.02 -9.00 11.11
CA SER A 712 -25.56 -9.79 12.24
C SER A 712 -25.80 -9.13 13.61
N VAL A 713 -25.87 -7.80 13.69
CA VAL A 713 -25.97 -7.05 14.95
C VAL A 713 -27.37 -6.46 15.15
N CYS A 714 -27.98 -5.95 14.08
CA CYS A 714 -29.20 -5.15 14.15
C CYS A 714 -30.46 -6.00 13.93
N THR A 715 -31.55 -5.66 14.62
CA THR A 715 -32.87 -6.31 14.45
C THR A 715 -33.88 -5.38 13.79
N GLU A 716 -33.69 -4.07 13.93
CA GLU A 716 -34.53 -3.04 13.31
C GLU A 716 -33.72 -2.18 12.38
N MET A 717 -34.35 -1.73 11.29
CA MET A 717 -33.73 -0.83 10.32
C MET A 717 -34.58 0.44 10.16
N TRP A 718 -33.95 1.59 10.21
CA TRP A 718 -34.56 2.90 9.98
C TRP A 718 -33.97 3.54 8.73
N VAL A 719 -34.84 3.93 7.81
CA VAL A 719 -34.45 4.59 6.57
C VAL A 719 -34.55 6.09 6.78
N CYS A 720 -33.44 6.79 6.60
CA CYS A 720 -33.36 8.25 6.59
C CYS A 720 -33.37 8.72 5.13
N ALA A 721 -34.55 9.14 4.65
CA ALA A 721 -34.76 9.63 3.29
C ALA A 721 -35.81 10.74 3.29
N ASP A 722 -35.76 11.65 2.30
CA ASP A 722 -36.76 12.70 2.09
C ASP A 722 -37.10 13.51 3.36
N LYS A 723 -36.08 13.80 4.17
CA LYS A 723 -36.16 14.53 5.46
C LYS A 723 -36.94 13.81 6.57
N LYS A 724 -37.33 12.56 6.37
CA LYS A 724 -38.03 11.74 7.37
C LYS A 724 -37.18 10.54 7.77
N VAL A 725 -37.51 9.98 8.93
CA VAL A 725 -36.93 8.73 9.42
C VAL A 725 -38.09 7.77 9.63
N THR A 726 -38.11 6.69 8.84
CA THR A 726 -39.17 5.68 8.89
C THR A 726 -38.60 4.32 9.21
N ARG A 727 -39.30 3.57 10.06
CA ARG A 727 -38.97 2.16 10.31
C ARG A 727 -39.24 1.34 9.05
N PHE A 728 -38.23 0.62 8.59
CA PHE A 728 -38.35 -0.28 7.46
C PHE A 728 -39.14 -1.52 7.87
N ALA A 729 -40.04 -1.97 6.99
CA ALA A 729 -40.93 -3.11 7.25
C ALA A 729 -40.36 -4.46 6.77
N GLY A 730 -39.22 -4.47 6.07
CA GLY A 730 -38.56 -5.70 5.60
C GLY A 730 -37.68 -6.36 6.66
N GLU A 731 -37.34 -7.63 6.42
CA GLU A 731 -36.62 -8.48 7.39
C GLU A 731 -35.08 -8.39 7.30
N GLY A 732 -34.52 -7.62 6.35
CA GLY A 732 -33.07 -7.44 6.25
C GLY A 732 -32.61 -6.42 5.19
N ILE A 733 -31.29 -6.19 5.13
CA ILE A 733 -30.70 -5.22 4.20
C ILE A 733 -30.74 -5.65 2.74
N LYS A 734 -30.85 -6.96 2.47
CA LYS A 734 -31.07 -7.50 1.13
C LYS A 734 -32.35 -6.99 0.49
N ASP A 735 -33.42 -6.89 1.27
CA ASP A 735 -34.71 -6.40 0.78
C ASP A 735 -34.64 -4.89 0.53
N TYR A 736 -33.91 -4.16 1.36
CA TYR A 736 -33.62 -2.75 1.15
C TYR A 736 -32.76 -2.52 -0.12
N LYS A 737 -31.74 -3.34 -0.36
CA LYS A 737 -30.89 -3.31 -1.58
C LYS A 737 -31.72 -3.56 -2.84
N LYS A 738 -32.66 -4.53 -2.80
CA LYS A 738 -33.62 -4.78 -3.89
C LYS A 738 -34.59 -3.63 -4.12
N MET A 739 -35.04 -2.97 -3.04
CA MET A 739 -35.95 -1.83 -3.14
C MET A 739 -35.28 -0.61 -3.81
N ILE A 740 -34.02 -0.34 -3.45
CA ILE A 740 -33.27 0.80 -3.99
C ILE A 740 -32.80 0.55 -5.42
N CYS A 741 -32.25 -0.64 -5.66
CA CYS A 741 -31.77 -1.06 -6.96
C CYS A 741 -32.66 -2.22 -7.41
N PRO A 742 -33.88 -1.95 -7.93
CA PRO A 742 -34.62 -2.99 -8.62
C PRO A 742 -33.67 -3.60 -9.65
N LEU A 743 -33.58 -4.93 -9.66
CA LEU A 743 -32.93 -5.63 -10.75
C LEU A 743 -33.69 -5.19 -12.00
N GLU A 744 -33.05 -4.36 -12.82
CA GLU A 744 -33.44 -4.24 -14.22
C GLU A 744 -33.14 -5.60 -14.83
N ASP A 745 -34.10 -6.53 -14.72
CA ASP A 745 -34.20 -7.65 -15.63
C ASP A 745 -34.51 -7.07 -17.01
N GLN A 746 -33.46 -6.77 -17.78
CA GLN A 746 -33.49 -6.71 -19.24
C GLN A 746 -32.08 -6.78 -19.86
#